data_AF-A0A5E4QD74-F1
#
_entry.id   AF-A0A5E4QD74-F1
#
_cell.length_a   1.000
_cell.length_b   1.000
_cell.length_c   1.000
_cell.angle_alpha   90.00
_cell.angle_beta   90.00
_cell.angle_gamma   90.00
#
_symmetry.space_group_name_H-M   'P 1'
#
loop_
_entity.id
_entity.type
_entity.pdbx_description
1 polymer ?
#
loop_
_entity_poly.entity_id
_entity_poly.type
_entity_poly.pdbx_seq_one_letter_code
_entity_poly.pdbx_strand_id
1 'polypeptide(L)'
;MDFTSDLTSFQGSILEANSLYLYTKIKGRGGYETKIKETKQHLIKFIEDKYSNTSDKETKNIFRKFTMFLYADPRNCFNKLKILVTSCYRFIYRLPFFKDGNNFSTGALQNFHSCLKYFYEPPNRSKLEDLNKDDKYKYIGNNLYAMLLTIKDCINEYTKVQQLNPADFHEVYGLTYNEECLEKSQSELTLAMFPDNLKKIIENCNELLLGTCKELVMEVSVDIFCSWSEFEENGKSMQQRIGELCYKIHTDLCNVSTTSEHPIVNMLKQISYVPVSCEDLINNTDCDTIVSNIKNGADEREQWLKALLKKDKLCENLGIIQQIISNITVYTTDESYMLFNVCVTDIDNYPENKEEIKSLLIKAFQQCADTDKLKILEEHFTNNNFNDDLMSNQFESLSVEVFNKLTTLDNAELTNVLSLFLQCPKKVYVKFFHLAVENKGQTEIMLNILTQLKKFSDYFYTQDTEPCIIISAKEVLDEELQDERLNNYVKLICGLKSAGVIHMNKLLLLIIMPSLHSAVLNKKINSINLQCKLLKEAFTANELLEYKVPILAMLGQVLDAVRWTITTFTKREKTWLKVKLRNISPLNMYYYRFLWNPPGDSFLEIITGVQTNINMDVDLLTTRISQLLCSTTMQEWYQIWNSLEVFKNERILDIFHDALLMIGMAEKTYRTEITWACMLYCFQNFSLIIRYTYLPSVLDDNMTLRLVNKLIMLENFAEESDIKEFCNTVRPIFAYLGERVNENDNLRSKLNETCNVNVRNKFFLDMLNKIFVKNCKV
;
A
#
# COMPACT_ATOMS: atom_id res chain seq x y z
N MET A 1 -25.97 9.70 48.16
CA MET A 1 -25.32 10.51 49.20
C MET A 1 -25.85 10.02 50.52
N ASP A 2 -25.15 9.10 51.18
CA ASP A 2 -25.27 9.02 52.63
C ASP A 2 -25.07 10.43 53.15
N PHE A 3 -26.12 11.03 53.69
CA PHE A 3 -25.89 12.14 54.59
C PHE A 3 -25.08 11.53 55.72
N THR A 4 -23.79 11.81 55.73
CA THR A 4 -22.92 11.45 56.84
C THR A 4 -23.62 11.87 58.13
N SER A 5 -23.37 11.18 59.24
CA SER A 5 -23.95 11.59 60.53
C SER A 5 -23.70 13.07 60.82
N ASP A 6 -22.68 13.66 60.18
CA ASP A 6 -22.33 15.07 60.20
C ASP A 6 -23.28 15.98 59.42
N LEU A 7 -23.85 15.57 58.27
CA LEU A 7 -24.86 16.37 57.57
C LEU A 7 -26.23 16.30 58.27
N THR A 8 -26.54 15.14 58.88
CA THR A 8 -27.73 15.00 59.74
C THR A 8 -27.58 15.80 61.03
N SER A 9 -26.38 15.83 61.61
CA SER A 9 -26.05 16.71 62.75
C SER A 9 -26.14 18.18 62.37
N PHE A 10 -25.71 18.56 61.16
CA PHE A 10 -25.82 19.93 60.66
C PHE A 10 -27.27 20.36 60.41
N GLN A 11 -28.10 19.48 59.83
CA GLN A 11 -29.56 19.70 59.76
C GLN A 11 -30.18 19.80 61.15
N GLY A 12 -29.75 18.95 62.09
CA GLY A 12 -30.12 19.03 63.51
C GLY A 12 -29.79 20.38 64.12
N SER A 13 -28.57 20.89 63.93
CA SER A 13 -28.13 22.21 64.43
C SER A 13 -28.84 23.38 63.75
N ILE A 14 -29.19 23.28 62.47
CA ILE A 14 -30.00 24.30 61.76
C ILE A 14 -31.44 24.31 62.28
N LEU A 15 -32.02 23.13 62.52
CA LEU A 15 -33.38 22.99 63.09
C LEU A 15 -33.43 23.43 64.56
N GLU A 16 -32.39 23.12 65.34
CA GLU A 16 -32.24 23.55 66.73
C GLU A 16 -32.03 25.06 66.82
N ALA A 17 -31.23 25.65 65.93
CA ALA A 17 -31.08 27.11 65.81
C ALA A 17 -32.37 27.80 65.32
N ASN A 18 -33.16 27.17 64.44
CA ASN A 18 -34.48 27.66 64.01
C ASN A 18 -35.52 27.56 65.13
N SER A 19 -35.40 26.55 66.01
CA SER A 19 -36.27 26.38 67.18
C SER A 19 -35.96 27.39 68.29
N LEU A 20 -34.68 27.76 68.45
CA LEU A 20 -34.22 28.78 69.40
C LEU A 20 -34.48 30.21 68.89
N TYR A 21 -34.37 30.44 67.58
CA TYR A 21 -34.63 31.72 66.93
C TYR A 21 -35.35 31.51 65.59
N LEU A 22 -36.68 31.69 65.57
CA LEU A 22 -37.50 31.60 64.35
C LEU A 22 -36.95 32.50 63.23
N TYR A 23 -36.27 31.90 62.25
CA TYR A 23 -35.63 32.61 61.14
C TYR A 23 -36.61 33.44 60.30
N THR A 24 -37.90 33.09 60.32
CA THR A 24 -38.98 33.80 59.64
C THR A 24 -39.32 35.17 60.24
N LYS A 25 -38.79 35.52 61.42
CA LYS A 25 -39.08 36.80 62.10
C LYS A 25 -37.88 37.74 62.23
N ILE A 26 -36.69 37.37 61.75
CA ILE A 26 -35.50 38.21 61.84
C ILE A 26 -35.53 39.27 60.73
N LYS A 27 -36.05 40.47 61.05
CA LYS A 27 -35.98 41.65 60.17
C LYS A 27 -34.63 42.35 60.37
N GLY A 28 -33.97 42.73 59.27
CA GLY A 28 -32.67 43.43 59.28
C GLY A 28 -32.67 44.86 59.85
N ARG A 29 -33.74 45.29 60.53
CA ARG A 29 -33.80 46.52 61.32
C ARG A 29 -34.53 46.21 62.63
N GLY A 30 -33.87 46.47 63.77
CA GLY A 30 -34.50 46.39 65.10
C GLY A 30 -33.68 45.77 66.23
N GLY A 31 -32.34 45.83 66.22
CA GLY A 31 -31.53 45.41 67.38
C GLY A 31 -31.25 43.90 67.48
N TYR A 32 -31.47 43.15 66.40
CA TYR A 32 -31.13 41.73 66.30
C TYR A 32 -29.80 41.47 65.59
N GLU A 33 -29.04 42.52 65.24
CA GLU A 33 -27.74 42.40 64.58
C GLU A 33 -26.75 41.55 65.39
N THR A 34 -26.80 41.66 66.72
CA THR A 34 -25.99 40.87 67.65
C THR A 34 -26.35 39.39 67.59
N LYS A 35 -27.64 39.04 67.54
CA LYS A 35 -28.10 37.64 67.44
C LYS A 35 -27.80 37.00 66.10
N ILE A 36 -27.86 37.78 65.00
CA ILE A 36 -27.42 37.34 63.67
C ILE A 36 -25.91 37.08 63.67
N LYS A 37 -25.13 37.96 64.32
CA LYS A 37 -23.68 37.83 64.44
C LYS A 37 -23.28 36.62 65.30
N GLU A 38 -23.99 36.37 66.40
CA GLU A 38 -23.81 35.20 67.27
C GLU A 38 -24.20 33.90 66.57
N THR A 39 -25.33 33.86 65.85
CA THR A 39 -25.74 32.68 65.07
C THR A 39 -24.74 32.37 63.96
N LYS A 40 -24.23 33.40 63.28
CA LYS A 40 -23.15 33.29 62.30
C LYS A 40 -21.85 32.78 62.94
N GLN A 41 -21.50 33.25 64.13
CA GLN A 41 -20.32 32.79 64.86
C GLN A 41 -20.47 31.35 65.36
N HIS A 42 -21.66 30.93 65.79
CA HIS A 42 -21.92 29.55 66.19
C HIS A 42 -21.88 28.58 65.00
N LEU A 43 -22.41 28.96 63.85
CA LEU A 43 -22.30 28.18 62.61
C LEU A 43 -20.85 28.09 62.12
N ILE A 44 -20.09 29.20 62.17
CA ILE A 44 -18.66 29.22 61.82
C ILE A 44 -17.86 28.33 62.78
N LYS A 45 -18.11 28.45 64.10
CA LYS A 45 -17.42 27.66 65.12
C LYS A 45 -17.76 26.17 65.03
N PHE A 46 -19.01 25.80 64.77
CA PHE A 46 -19.41 24.41 64.52
C PHE A 46 -18.70 23.82 63.29
N ILE A 47 -18.55 24.62 62.22
CA ILE A 47 -17.82 24.24 61.01
C ILE A 47 -16.31 24.13 61.28
N GLU A 48 -15.74 25.03 62.07
CA GLU A 48 -14.33 25.01 62.47
C GLU A 48 -13.99 23.86 63.42
N ASP A 49 -14.86 23.54 64.37
CA ASP A 49 -14.66 22.48 65.38
C ASP A 49 -14.82 21.06 64.80
N LYS A 50 -15.72 20.84 63.83
CA LYS A 50 -15.92 19.52 63.20
C LYS A 50 -15.08 19.26 61.94
N TYR A 51 -14.64 20.30 61.23
CA TYR A 51 -13.95 20.16 59.94
C TYR A 51 -12.57 20.85 59.89
N SER A 52 -11.92 21.01 61.05
CA SER A 52 -10.58 21.60 61.18
C SER A 52 -9.50 20.79 60.44
N ASN A 53 -9.72 19.49 60.21
CA ASN A 53 -8.72 18.58 59.63
C ASN A 53 -8.96 18.14 58.18
N THR A 54 -10.06 18.54 57.53
CA THR A 54 -10.25 18.28 56.09
C THR A 54 -9.71 19.44 55.26
N SER A 55 -8.64 19.16 54.51
CA SER A 55 -7.86 20.11 53.70
C SER A 55 -8.54 20.61 52.42
N ASP A 56 -9.81 20.27 52.19
CA ASP A 56 -10.45 20.60 50.92
C ASP A 56 -11.13 21.98 50.93
N LYS A 57 -10.54 22.89 50.15
CA LYS A 57 -10.93 24.29 49.96
C LYS A 57 -12.22 24.42 49.16
N GLU A 58 -12.59 23.39 48.39
CA GLU A 58 -13.68 23.42 47.42
C GLU A 58 -15.04 23.12 48.06
N THR A 59 -15.09 22.11 48.94
CA THR A 59 -16.26 21.80 49.79
C THR A 59 -16.63 23.01 50.66
N LYS A 60 -15.64 23.66 51.31
CA LYS A 60 -15.83 24.94 52.05
C LYS A 60 -16.42 26.05 51.17
N ASN A 61 -16.15 26.06 49.87
CA ASN A 61 -16.59 27.07 48.93
C ASN A 61 -18.05 26.83 48.47
N ILE A 62 -18.45 25.57 48.26
CA ILE A 62 -19.84 25.18 47.93
C ILE A 62 -20.76 25.50 49.12
N PHE A 63 -20.36 25.13 50.34
CA PHE A 63 -21.11 25.44 51.57
C PHE A 63 -21.23 26.96 51.81
N ARG A 64 -20.16 27.74 51.60
CA ARG A 64 -20.22 29.22 51.64
C ARG A 64 -21.17 29.81 50.60
N LYS A 65 -21.20 29.25 49.38
CA LYS A 65 -22.09 29.71 48.30
C LYS A 65 -23.56 29.44 48.62
N PHE A 66 -23.88 28.31 49.26
CA PHE A 66 -25.24 27.98 49.69
C PHE A 66 -25.72 28.87 50.84
N THR A 67 -24.88 29.12 51.85
CA THR A 67 -25.23 30.08 52.93
C THR A 67 -25.39 31.50 52.37
N MET A 68 -24.58 31.92 51.40
CA MET A 68 -24.74 33.23 50.75
C MET A 68 -26.00 33.35 49.87
N PHE A 69 -26.50 32.25 49.30
CA PHE A 69 -27.73 32.25 48.48
C PHE A 69 -28.96 32.70 49.29
N LEU A 70 -29.08 32.28 50.57
CA LEU A 70 -30.16 32.70 51.47
C LEU A 70 -30.14 34.21 51.77
N TYR A 71 -29.01 34.89 51.57
CA TYR A 71 -28.84 36.32 51.83
C TYR A 71 -28.63 37.18 50.56
N ALA A 72 -28.63 36.57 49.37
CA ALA A 72 -28.32 37.23 48.12
C ALA A 72 -29.54 37.99 47.53
N ASP A 73 -29.26 38.97 46.66
CA ASP A 73 -30.28 39.68 45.87
C ASP A 73 -30.87 38.71 44.83
N PRO A 74 -32.21 38.52 44.79
CA PRO A 74 -32.87 37.63 43.84
C PRO A 74 -32.45 37.84 42.38
N ARG A 75 -32.13 39.08 41.99
CA ARG A 75 -31.73 39.44 40.62
C ARG A 75 -30.43 38.76 40.15
N ASN A 76 -29.55 38.39 41.08
CA ASN A 76 -28.23 37.82 40.79
C ASN A 76 -28.15 36.31 41.05
N CYS A 77 -29.28 35.68 41.35
CA CYS A 77 -29.31 34.30 41.85
C CYS A 77 -29.71 33.27 40.79
N PHE A 78 -30.19 33.68 39.62
CA PHE A 78 -30.71 32.80 38.58
C PHE A 78 -29.72 31.71 38.13
N ASN A 79 -28.48 32.09 37.81
CA ASN A 79 -27.46 31.10 37.39
C ASN A 79 -27.13 30.10 38.51
N LYS A 80 -27.10 30.55 39.76
CA LYS A 80 -26.85 29.66 40.91
C LYS A 80 -28.04 28.73 41.14
N LEU A 81 -29.25 29.24 41.00
CA LEU A 81 -30.47 28.46 41.14
C LEU A 81 -30.59 27.40 40.05
N LYS A 82 -30.30 27.78 38.79
CA LYS A 82 -30.17 26.85 37.67
C LYS A 82 -29.21 25.70 38.01
N ILE A 83 -27.97 26.02 38.41
CA ILE A 83 -26.96 25.01 38.74
C ILE A 83 -27.46 24.08 39.86
N LEU A 84 -28.07 24.63 40.92
CA LEU A 84 -28.60 23.84 42.03
C LEU A 84 -29.70 22.88 41.57
N VAL A 85 -30.70 23.37 40.81
CA VAL A 85 -31.81 22.53 40.33
C VAL A 85 -31.31 21.44 39.39
N THR A 86 -30.47 21.77 38.41
CA THR A 86 -29.89 20.80 37.48
C THR A 86 -29.04 19.76 38.24
N SER A 87 -28.30 20.18 39.28
CA SER A 87 -27.50 19.26 40.10
C SER A 87 -28.38 18.31 40.92
N CYS A 88 -29.47 18.80 41.50
CA CYS A 88 -30.44 17.97 42.20
C CYS A 88 -31.10 16.97 41.25
N TYR A 89 -31.47 17.38 40.04
CA TYR A 89 -32.02 16.50 39.02
C TYR A 89 -31.03 15.41 38.59
N ARG A 90 -29.79 15.80 38.25
CA ARG A 90 -28.71 14.86 37.90
C ARG A 90 -28.43 13.88 39.02
N PHE A 91 -28.48 14.32 40.28
CA PHE A 91 -28.30 13.44 41.43
C PHE A 91 -29.43 12.39 41.54
N ILE A 92 -30.70 12.81 41.41
CA ILE A 92 -31.85 11.90 41.41
C ILE A 92 -31.72 10.86 40.29
N TYR A 93 -31.34 11.32 39.09
CA TYR A 93 -31.18 10.47 37.92
C TYR A 93 -30.01 9.48 38.05
N ARG A 94 -29.02 9.77 38.90
CA ARG A 94 -27.86 8.89 39.17
C ARG A 94 -28.03 8.00 40.40
N LEU A 95 -29.17 8.06 41.11
CA LEU A 95 -29.46 7.18 42.25
C LEU A 95 -29.33 5.67 41.95
N PRO A 96 -29.64 5.14 40.74
CA PRO A 96 -29.47 3.72 40.48
C PRO A 96 -28.02 3.24 40.45
N PHE A 97 -27.02 4.13 40.40
CA PHE A 97 -25.61 3.71 40.57
C PHE A 97 -25.26 3.32 42.01
N PHE A 98 -26.15 3.57 42.98
CA PHE A 98 -25.89 3.39 44.41
C PHE A 98 -26.81 2.34 45.04
N LYS A 99 -26.24 1.42 45.83
CA LYS A 99 -26.96 0.29 46.47
C LYS A 99 -28.15 0.70 47.35
N ASP A 100 -28.06 1.87 48.00
CA ASP A 100 -29.11 2.43 48.88
C ASP A 100 -29.89 3.59 48.23
N GLY A 101 -29.91 3.68 46.89
CA GLY A 101 -30.50 4.80 46.15
C GLY A 101 -31.95 5.14 46.54
N ASN A 102 -32.74 4.14 46.96
CA ASN A 102 -34.13 4.34 47.38
C ASN A 102 -34.26 5.16 48.68
N ASN A 103 -33.32 5.04 49.62
CA ASN A 103 -33.38 5.75 50.91
C ASN A 103 -33.11 7.26 50.76
N PHE A 104 -32.38 7.66 49.72
CA PHE A 104 -32.02 9.06 49.46
C PHE A 104 -33.00 9.80 48.54
N SER A 105 -33.87 9.05 47.86
CA SER A 105 -34.78 9.58 46.84
C SER A 105 -35.75 10.64 47.39
N THR A 106 -36.30 10.42 48.58
CA THR A 106 -37.29 11.33 49.21
C THR A 106 -36.66 12.68 49.59
N GLY A 107 -35.47 12.67 50.18
CA GLY A 107 -34.75 13.90 50.56
C GLY A 107 -34.26 14.68 49.35
N ALA A 108 -33.78 13.97 48.31
CA ALA A 108 -33.37 14.59 47.05
C ALA A 108 -34.54 15.26 46.33
N LEU A 109 -35.71 14.60 46.30
CA LEU A 109 -36.94 15.15 45.72
C LEU A 109 -37.42 16.39 46.48
N GLN A 110 -37.38 16.38 47.82
CA GLN A 110 -37.73 17.56 48.63
C GLN A 110 -36.78 18.74 48.37
N ASN A 111 -35.48 18.49 48.23
CA ASN A 111 -34.50 19.51 47.89
C ASN A 111 -34.75 20.08 46.49
N PHE A 112 -34.99 19.21 45.51
CA PHE A 112 -35.35 19.60 44.14
C PHE A 112 -36.61 20.49 44.12
N HIS A 113 -37.67 20.07 44.80
CA HIS A 113 -38.90 20.84 44.94
C HIS A 113 -38.67 22.20 45.63
N SER A 114 -37.86 22.23 46.69
CA SER A 114 -37.53 23.47 47.41
C SER A 114 -36.72 24.45 46.55
N CYS A 115 -35.82 23.93 45.71
CA CYS A 115 -35.08 24.76 44.76
C CYS A 115 -35.98 25.29 43.64
N LEU A 116 -36.86 24.46 43.07
CA LEU A 116 -37.86 24.91 42.11
C LEU A 116 -38.75 26.02 42.69
N LYS A 117 -39.10 25.88 43.97
CA LYS A 117 -39.88 26.89 44.69
C LYS A 117 -39.27 28.29 44.65
N TYR A 118 -37.95 28.41 44.63
CA TYR A 118 -37.29 29.71 44.60
C TYR A 118 -37.36 30.44 43.25
N PHE A 119 -37.86 29.80 42.19
CA PHE A 119 -38.16 30.51 40.94
C PHE A 119 -39.39 31.42 41.07
N TYR A 120 -40.40 31.04 41.87
CA TYR A 120 -41.61 31.86 42.08
C TYR A 120 -41.67 32.53 43.46
N GLU A 121 -41.04 31.93 44.47
CA GLU A 121 -40.92 32.48 45.83
C GLU A 121 -39.44 32.60 46.26
N PRO A 122 -38.66 33.51 45.64
CA PRO A 122 -37.26 33.68 46.00
C PRO A 122 -37.09 34.22 47.43
N PRO A 123 -36.02 33.82 48.15
CA PRO A 123 -35.70 34.42 49.44
C PRO A 123 -35.47 35.93 49.28
N ASN A 124 -35.93 36.73 50.25
CA ASN A 124 -35.92 38.20 50.20
C ASN A 124 -36.82 38.82 49.10
N ARG A 125 -37.96 38.18 48.77
CA ARG A 125 -38.97 38.67 47.82
C ARG A 125 -39.36 40.14 47.99
N SER A 126 -39.34 40.68 49.20
CA SER A 126 -39.62 42.10 49.45
C SER A 126 -38.74 43.06 48.64
N LYS A 127 -37.52 42.67 48.27
CA LYS A 127 -36.64 43.48 47.39
C LYS A 127 -37.14 43.59 45.95
N LEU A 128 -38.03 42.70 45.52
CA LEU A 128 -38.66 42.73 44.20
C LEU A 128 -39.89 43.64 44.18
N GLU A 129 -40.48 43.92 45.35
CA GLU A 129 -41.64 44.81 45.50
C GLU A 129 -41.25 46.29 45.31
N ASP A 130 -39.98 46.62 45.55
CA ASP A 130 -39.41 47.98 45.41
C ASP A 130 -38.90 48.30 43.99
N LEU A 131 -39.06 47.38 43.02
CA LEU A 131 -38.56 47.57 41.64
C LEU A 131 -39.48 48.48 40.82
N ASN A 132 -38.88 49.28 39.93
CA ASN A 132 -39.63 49.98 38.89
C ASN A 132 -40.20 48.97 37.87
N LYS A 133 -41.08 49.46 36.98
CA LYS A 133 -41.81 48.62 36.03
C LYS A 133 -40.86 47.86 35.08
N ASP A 134 -39.86 48.52 34.53
CA ASP A 134 -38.94 47.94 33.54
C ASP A 134 -37.98 46.92 34.17
N ASP A 135 -37.45 47.21 35.35
CA ASP A 135 -36.61 46.28 36.12
C ASP A 135 -37.39 45.04 36.53
N LYS A 136 -38.68 45.19 36.85
CA LYS A 136 -39.57 44.06 37.11
C LYS A 136 -39.81 43.23 35.86
N TYR A 137 -40.01 43.86 34.71
CA TYR A 137 -40.18 43.15 33.43
C TYR A 137 -38.90 42.42 33.00
N LYS A 138 -37.73 43.05 33.20
CA LYS A 138 -36.42 42.43 32.96
C LYS A 138 -36.15 41.28 33.93
N TYR A 139 -36.57 41.40 35.19
CA TYR A 139 -36.50 40.31 36.18
C TYR A 139 -37.33 39.10 35.74
N ILE A 140 -38.58 39.30 35.33
CA ILE A 140 -39.48 38.21 34.87
C ILE A 140 -38.85 37.51 33.65
N GLY A 141 -38.33 38.26 32.69
CA GLY A 141 -37.69 37.70 31.50
C GLY A 141 -36.42 36.90 31.82
N ASN A 142 -35.55 37.42 32.67
CA ASN A 142 -34.35 36.71 33.12
C ASN A 142 -34.67 35.46 33.93
N ASN A 143 -35.73 35.50 34.75
CA ASN A 143 -36.20 34.37 35.54
C ASN A 143 -36.73 33.24 34.63
N LEU A 144 -37.61 33.59 33.67
CA LEU A 144 -38.13 32.65 32.70
C LEU A 144 -37.00 32.07 31.84
N TYR A 145 -36.08 32.90 31.35
CA TYR A 145 -34.93 32.45 30.59
C TYR A 145 -34.05 31.46 31.36
N ALA A 146 -33.79 31.72 32.64
CA ALA A 146 -33.05 30.80 33.50
C ALA A 146 -33.78 29.47 33.71
N MET A 147 -35.10 29.51 33.91
CA MET A 147 -35.93 28.31 34.04
C MET A 147 -35.93 27.49 32.75
N LEU A 148 -36.06 28.13 31.59
CA LEU A 148 -35.98 27.48 30.28
C LEU A 148 -34.62 26.77 30.10
N LEU A 149 -33.51 27.43 30.45
CA LEU A 149 -32.20 26.78 30.47
C LEU A 149 -32.12 25.60 31.44
N THR A 150 -32.74 25.69 32.62
CA THR A 150 -32.83 24.58 33.57
C THR A 150 -33.59 23.39 32.97
N ILE A 151 -34.71 23.62 32.29
CA ILE A 151 -35.48 22.58 31.59
C ILE A 151 -34.63 21.90 30.53
N LYS A 152 -33.98 22.70 29.68
CA LYS A 152 -33.10 22.18 28.64
C LYS A 152 -32.03 21.26 29.22
N ASP A 153 -31.37 21.69 30.30
CA ASP A 153 -30.32 20.87 30.92
C ASP A 153 -30.90 19.59 31.55
N CYS A 154 -32.05 19.65 32.23
CA CYS A 154 -32.67 18.46 32.84
C CYS A 154 -33.17 17.45 31.79
N ILE A 155 -33.79 17.92 30.71
CA ILE A 155 -34.27 17.05 29.61
C ILE A 155 -33.10 16.43 28.83
N ASN A 156 -32.00 17.17 28.66
CA ASN A 156 -30.77 16.59 28.11
C ASN A 156 -30.20 15.49 29.02
N GLU A 157 -30.22 15.66 30.35
CA GLU A 157 -29.81 14.59 31.28
C GLU A 157 -30.75 13.37 31.21
N TYR A 158 -32.05 13.60 31.01
CA TYR A 158 -33.07 12.55 30.88
C TYR A 158 -32.92 11.72 29.59
N THR A 159 -32.52 12.36 28.49
CA THR A 159 -32.41 11.70 27.17
C THR A 159 -31.04 11.06 26.91
N LYS A 160 -30.00 11.47 27.65
CA LYS A 160 -28.64 10.92 27.52
C LYS A 160 -28.49 9.57 28.23
N VAL A 161 -27.60 8.73 27.68
CA VAL A 161 -27.04 7.58 28.39
C VAL A 161 -26.10 8.09 29.48
N GLN A 162 -26.34 7.70 30.73
CA GLN A 162 -25.53 8.14 31.85
C GLN A 162 -24.38 7.19 32.09
N GLN A 163 -23.19 7.75 32.30
CA GLN A 163 -22.00 6.99 32.65
C GLN A 163 -21.64 7.24 34.12
N LEU A 164 -20.99 6.26 34.75
CA LEU A 164 -20.46 6.42 36.11
C LEU A 164 -19.36 7.49 36.15
N ASN A 165 -18.49 7.53 35.13
CA ASN A 165 -17.41 8.52 34.98
C ASN A 165 -17.46 9.15 33.57
N PRO A 166 -18.33 10.14 33.32
CA PRO A 166 -18.36 10.84 32.04
C PRO A 166 -17.08 11.66 31.79
N ALA A 167 -16.83 12.11 30.55
CA ALA A 167 -15.61 12.85 30.21
C ALA A 167 -15.43 14.19 30.96
N ASP A 168 -16.52 14.77 31.50
CA ASP A 168 -16.54 15.96 32.34
C ASP A 168 -16.37 15.67 33.85
N PHE A 169 -16.11 14.40 34.21
CA PHE A 169 -16.04 13.94 35.59
C PHE A 169 -14.73 14.36 36.27
N HIS A 170 -14.83 15.30 37.20
CA HIS A 170 -13.69 15.73 38.01
C HIS A 170 -13.37 14.66 39.09
N GLU A 171 -12.11 14.23 39.21
CA GLU A 171 -11.67 13.20 40.18
C GLU A 171 -12.12 13.48 41.62
N VAL A 172 -12.25 14.75 42.00
CA VAL A 172 -12.75 15.19 43.31
C VAL A 172 -14.16 14.68 43.60
N TYR A 173 -15.03 14.57 42.58
CA TYR A 173 -16.35 13.98 42.77
C TYR A 173 -16.26 12.50 43.11
N GLY A 174 -15.30 11.76 42.53
CA GLY A 174 -15.00 10.37 42.89
C GLY A 174 -14.70 10.16 44.38
N LEU A 175 -14.16 11.19 45.05
CA LEU A 175 -13.86 11.16 46.49
C LEU A 175 -15.11 11.38 47.37
N THR A 176 -16.25 11.79 46.79
CA THR A 176 -17.49 12.09 47.55
C THR A 176 -18.42 10.89 47.72
N TYR A 177 -18.07 9.73 47.17
CA TYR A 177 -18.80 8.48 47.33
C TYR A 177 -17.86 7.34 47.72
N ASN A 178 -18.29 6.52 48.69
CA ASN A 178 -17.55 5.34 49.09
C ASN A 178 -17.72 4.26 48.00
N GLU A 179 -16.63 3.66 47.51
CA GLU A 179 -16.67 2.60 46.48
C GLU A 179 -17.54 1.40 46.91
N GLU A 180 -17.69 1.19 48.21
CA GLU A 180 -18.55 0.15 48.78
C GLU A 180 -20.05 0.38 48.52
N CYS A 181 -20.47 1.63 48.33
CA CYS A 181 -21.85 2.05 48.08
C CYS A 181 -22.24 1.96 46.60
N LEU A 182 -21.29 1.74 45.68
CA LEU A 182 -21.53 1.64 44.24
C LEU A 182 -22.03 0.24 43.85
N GLU A 183 -22.99 0.20 42.93
CA GLU A 183 -23.47 -1.05 42.35
C GLU A 183 -22.51 -1.54 41.26
N LYS A 184 -21.74 -2.60 41.54
CA LYS A 184 -20.60 -3.07 40.73
C LYS A 184 -20.95 -3.55 39.31
N SER A 185 -22.23 -3.66 38.96
CA SER A 185 -22.70 -4.27 37.71
C SER A 185 -22.97 -3.28 36.58
N GLN A 186 -22.94 -1.95 36.80
CA GLN A 186 -23.43 -0.98 35.82
C GLN A 186 -22.43 0.17 35.58
N SER A 187 -21.81 0.18 34.39
CA SER A 187 -20.97 1.30 33.92
C SER A 187 -21.78 2.37 33.18
N GLU A 188 -22.92 1.97 32.59
CA GLU A 188 -23.82 2.82 31.83
C GLU A 188 -25.28 2.55 32.20
N LEU A 189 -26.09 3.61 32.27
CA LEU A 189 -27.50 3.56 32.63
C LEU A 189 -28.36 4.26 31.57
N THR A 190 -29.42 3.57 31.16
CA THR A 190 -30.53 4.14 30.37
C THR A 190 -31.81 4.06 31.16
N LEU A 191 -32.76 4.97 30.92
CA LEU A 191 -34.03 5.05 31.66
C LEU A 191 -34.77 3.70 31.74
N ALA A 192 -34.67 2.87 30.69
CA ALA A 192 -35.29 1.53 30.65
C ALA A 192 -34.84 0.62 31.81
N MET A 193 -33.59 0.77 32.25
CA MET A 193 -32.95 -0.04 33.29
C MET A 193 -33.32 0.40 34.73
N PHE A 194 -34.06 1.50 34.89
CA PHE A 194 -34.39 2.04 36.21
C PHE A 194 -35.52 1.23 36.87
N PRO A 195 -35.45 1.02 38.20
CA PRO A 195 -36.58 0.54 39.01
C PRO A 195 -37.83 1.42 38.85
N ASP A 196 -39.02 0.82 38.85
CA ASP A 196 -40.29 1.52 38.60
C ASP A 196 -40.59 2.66 39.61
N ASN A 197 -40.12 2.53 40.85
CA ASN A 197 -40.27 3.58 41.85
C ASN A 197 -39.40 4.82 41.53
N LEU A 198 -38.17 4.64 41.05
CA LEU A 198 -37.29 5.73 40.63
C LEU A 198 -37.77 6.37 39.33
N LYS A 199 -38.30 5.58 38.38
CA LYS A 199 -38.96 6.11 37.17
C LYS A 199 -40.08 7.08 37.54
N LYS A 200 -40.98 6.68 38.45
CA LYS A 200 -42.06 7.56 38.96
C LYS A 200 -41.54 8.83 39.63
N ILE A 201 -40.41 8.76 40.35
CA ILE A 201 -39.80 9.94 40.98
C ILE A 201 -39.27 10.91 39.92
N ILE A 202 -38.60 10.40 38.88
CA ILE A 202 -38.09 11.23 37.78
C ILE A 202 -39.25 11.84 36.98
N GLU A 203 -40.30 11.07 36.71
CA GLU A 203 -41.54 11.58 36.10
C GLU A 203 -42.16 12.70 36.93
N ASN A 204 -42.26 12.53 38.25
CA ASN A 204 -42.73 13.58 39.16
C ASN A 204 -41.80 14.81 39.16
N CYS A 205 -40.48 14.63 39.07
CA CYS A 205 -39.53 15.74 38.89
C CYS A 205 -39.81 16.50 37.59
N ASN A 206 -40.08 15.80 36.49
CA ASN A 206 -40.42 16.41 35.21
C ASN A 206 -41.75 17.18 35.30
N GLU A 207 -42.79 16.60 35.92
CA GLU A 207 -44.06 17.27 36.15
C GLU A 207 -43.90 18.55 36.99
N LEU A 208 -43.14 18.50 38.09
CA LEU A 208 -42.88 19.66 38.94
C LEU A 208 -42.08 20.75 38.22
N LEU A 209 -41.09 20.36 37.41
CA LEU A 209 -40.27 21.27 36.62
C LEU A 209 -41.13 21.99 35.57
N LEU A 210 -41.92 21.24 34.81
CA LEU A 210 -42.81 21.78 33.79
C LEU A 210 -43.97 22.59 34.38
N GLY A 211 -44.49 22.17 35.54
CA GLY A 211 -45.50 22.91 36.31
C GLY A 211 -44.98 24.26 36.78
N THR A 212 -43.75 24.31 37.30
CA THR A 212 -43.11 25.57 37.72
C THR A 212 -42.89 26.50 36.52
N CYS A 213 -42.46 25.94 35.38
CA CYS A 213 -42.31 26.73 34.14
C CYS A 213 -43.64 27.30 33.66
N LYS A 214 -44.73 26.53 33.77
CA LYS A 214 -46.07 26.96 33.41
C LYS A 214 -46.50 28.18 34.23
N GLU A 215 -46.30 28.16 35.54
CA GLU A 215 -46.63 29.30 36.40
C GLU A 215 -45.84 30.56 35.99
N LEU A 216 -44.53 30.42 35.72
CA LEU A 216 -43.72 31.55 35.24
C LEU A 216 -44.16 32.09 33.88
N VAL A 217 -44.57 31.22 32.96
CA VAL A 217 -45.11 31.63 31.65
C VAL A 217 -46.45 32.35 31.83
N MET A 218 -47.29 31.92 32.77
CA MET A 218 -48.56 32.59 33.07
C MET A 218 -48.38 33.98 33.71
N GLU A 219 -47.22 34.27 34.31
CA GLU A 219 -46.87 35.62 34.79
C GLU A 219 -46.52 36.60 33.66
N VAL A 220 -46.27 36.11 32.44
CA VAL A 220 -45.93 36.94 31.27
C VAL A 220 -47.22 37.48 30.63
N SER A 221 -47.53 38.75 30.91
CA SER A 221 -48.59 39.48 30.21
C SER A 221 -48.13 39.94 28.83
N VAL A 222 -49.08 40.31 27.95
CA VAL A 222 -48.79 40.91 26.63
C VAL A 222 -47.91 42.14 26.77
N ASP A 223 -48.17 42.98 27.78
CA ASP A 223 -47.36 44.17 28.05
C ASP A 223 -45.90 43.83 28.38
N ILE A 224 -45.66 42.79 29.19
CA ILE A 224 -44.30 42.34 29.53
C ILE A 224 -43.60 41.82 28.27
N PHE A 225 -44.29 40.99 27.49
CA PHE A 225 -43.75 40.40 26.28
C PHE A 225 -43.39 41.45 25.22
N CYS A 226 -44.23 42.48 25.04
CA CYS A 226 -43.94 43.59 24.15
C CYS A 226 -42.75 44.42 24.65
N SER A 227 -42.65 44.72 25.95
CA SER A 227 -41.49 45.45 26.49
C SER A 227 -40.16 44.70 26.29
N TRP A 228 -40.17 43.37 26.21
CA TRP A 228 -38.96 42.59 25.93
C TRP A 228 -38.39 42.81 24.52
N SER A 229 -39.14 43.42 23.59
CA SER A 229 -38.59 43.82 22.28
C SER A 229 -37.59 44.98 22.41
N GLU A 230 -37.73 45.80 23.45
CA GLU A 230 -36.90 47.00 23.69
C GLU A 230 -35.64 46.71 24.52
N PHE A 231 -35.59 45.55 25.18
CA PHE A 231 -34.45 45.14 25.99
C PHE A 231 -33.42 44.36 25.14
N GLU A 232 -32.45 45.05 24.58
CA GLU A 232 -31.37 44.45 23.77
C GLU A 232 -30.10 44.16 24.58
N GLU A 233 -29.57 42.94 24.44
CA GLU A 233 -28.25 42.55 24.91
C GLU A 233 -27.56 41.74 23.80
N ASN A 234 -26.37 42.16 23.36
CA ASN A 234 -25.59 41.53 22.28
C ASN A 234 -26.31 41.47 20.91
N GLY A 235 -27.06 42.52 20.55
CA GLY A 235 -27.71 42.61 19.23
C GLY A 235 -28.95 41.73 19.03
N LYS A 236 -29.43 41.06 20.09
CA LYS A 236 -30.71 40.38 20.12
C LYS A 236 -31.59 40.96 21.23
N SER A 237 -32.88 41.11 20.95
CA SER A 237 -33.84 41.49 21.99
C SER A 237 -34.10 40.31 22.95
N MET A 238 -34.47 40.61 24.19
CA MET A 238 -34.85 39.60 25.18
C MET A 238 -36.01 38.72 24.67
N GLN A 239 -36.94 39.33 23.93
CA GLN A 239 -38.05 38.63 23.29
C GLN A 239 -37.57 37.58 22.27
N GLN A 240 -36.64 37.95 21.39
CA GLN A 240 -36.04 37.02 20.42
C GLN A 240 -35.29 35.89 21.13
N ARG A 241 -34.45 36.23 22.12
CA ARG A 241 -33.64 35.26 22.87
C ARG A 241 -34.50 34.22 23.61
N ILE A 242 -35.56 34.67 24.28
CA ILE A 242 -36.51 33.77 24.96
C ILE A 242 -37.29 32.96 23.92
N GLY A 243 -37.77 33.59 22.83
CA GLY A 243 -38.53 32.93 21.77
C GLY A 243 -37.76 31.81 21.07
N GLU A 244 -36.49 32.04 20.72
CA GLU A 244 -35.60 31.02 20.13
C GLU A 244 -35.37 29.84 21.10
N LEU A 245 -35.21 30.13 22.39
CA LEU A 245 -35.00 29.09 23.41
C LEU A 245 -36.28 28.28 23.65
N CYS A 246 -37.45 28.94 23.67
CA CYS A 246 -38.76 28.29 23.71
C CYS A 246 -38.96 27.33 22.52
N TYR A 247 -38.52 27.72 21.31
CA TYR A 247 -38.60 26.86 20.13
C TYR A 247 -37.78 25.57 20.30
N LYS A 248 -36.51 25.71 20.73
CA LYS A 248 -35.60 24.56 20.98
C LYS A 248 -36.16 23.62 22.06
N ILE A 249 -36.65 24.18 23.16
CA ILE A 249 -37.21 23.36 24.25
C ILE A 249 -38.52 22.69 23.81
N HIS A 250 -39.36 23.38 23.04
CA HIS A 250 -40.57 22.77 22.48
C HIS A 250 -40.23 21.55 21.62
N THR A 251 -39.23 21.65 20.73
CA THR A 251 -38.80 20.50 19.92
C THR A 251 -38.27 19.36 20.79
N ASP A 252 -37.47 19.66 21.82
CA ASP A 252 -36.91 18.65 22.73
C ASP A 252 -38.02 17.95 23.54
N LEU A 253 -39.01 18.69 24.05
CA LEU A 253 -40.13 18.16 24.83
C LEU A 253 -41.11 17.32 24.00
N CYS A 254 -41.32 17.66 22.72
CA CYS A 254 -42.14 16.87 21.79
C CYS A 254 -41.54 15.50 21.49
N ASN A 255 -40.20 15.38 21.57
CA ASN A 255 -39.50 14.11 21.33
C ASN A 255 -39.55 13.16 22.54
N VAL A 256 -40.05 13.62 23.69
CA VAL A 256 -40.13 12.83 24.93
C VAL A 256 -41.60 12.52 25.26
N SER A 257 -41.97 11.24 25.20
CA SER A 257 -43.36 10.78 25.34
C SER A 257 -44.02 11.14 26.67
N THR A 258 -43.26 11.24 27.76
CA THR A 258 -43.78 11.58 29.09
C THR A 258 -44.04 13.08 29.27
N THR A 259 -43.51 13.94 28.40
CA THR A 259 -43.63 15.41 28.53
C THR A 259 -44.42 16.05 27.39
N SER A 260 -44.62 15.35 26.27
CA SER A 260 -45.26 15.86 25.06
C SER A 260 -46.71 16.31 25.28
N GLU A 261 -47.42 15.73 26.24
CA GLU A 261 -48.83 16.06 26.54
C GLU A 261 -48.97 17.19 27.59
N HIS A 262 -47.88 17.67 28.18
CA HIS A 262 -47.96 18.69 29.24
C HIS A 262 -48.43 20.05 28.67
N PRO A 263 -49.35 20.78 29.33
CA PRO A 263 -49.92 22.03 28.83
C PRO A 263 -48.89 23.11 28.44
N ILE A 264 -47.72 23.10 29.07
CA ILE A 264 -46.63 24.03 28.79
C ILE A 264 -46.10 23.93 27.37
N VAL A 265 -46.15 22.76 26.73
CA VAL A 265 -45.66 22.56 25.36
C VAL A 265 -46.44 23.46 24.39
N ASN A 266 -47.75 23.50 24.52
CA ASN A 266 -48.61 24.39 23.72
C ASN A 266 -48.39 25.87 24.05
N MET A 267 -48.12 26.22 25.31
CA MET A 267 -47.83 27.60 25.71
C MET A 267 -46.48 28.08 25.17
N LEU A 268 -45.43 27.24 25.21
CA LEU A 268 -44.12 27.54 24.64
C LEU A 268 -44.20 27.74 23.14
N LYS A 269 -45.03 26.96 22.44
CA LYS A 269 -45.29 27.13 21.00
C LYS A 269 -45.82 28.53 20.66
N GLN A 270 -46.70 29.10 21.50
CA GLN A 270 -47.26 30.44 21.28
C GLN A 270 -46.25 31.57 21.47
N ILE A 271 -45.23 31.35 22.29
CA ILE A 271 -44.18 32.34 22.62
C ILE A 271 -42.90 32.10 21.77
N SER A 272 -42.80 30.94 21.12
CA SER A 272 -41.63 30.54 20.36
C SER A 272 -41.42 31.38 19.09
N TYR A 273 -40.16 31.63 18.78
CA TYR A 273 -39.71 32.26 17.54
C TYR A 273 -38.79 31.26 16.83
N VAL A 274 -39.10 30.92 15.58
CA VAL A 274 -38.26 30.00 14.80
C VAL A 274 -36.92 30.69 14.56
N PRO A 275 -35.79 30.15 15.05
CA PRO A 275 -34.48 30.75 14.80
C PRO A 275 -34.21 30.76 13.31
N VAL A 276 -33.73 31.89 12.78
CA VAL A 276 -33.22 31.97 11.41
C VAL A 276 -31.98 31.07 11.32
N SER A 277 -31.99 30.09 10.42
CA SER A 277 -30.85 29.19 10.28
C SER A 277 -29.63 29.95 9.74
N CYS A 278 -28.42 29.59 10.13
CA CYS A 278 -27.20 30.14 9.52
C CYS A 278 -27.17 29.92 7.99
N GLU A 279 -27.90 28.90 7.50
CA GLU A 279 -28.07 28.59 6.09
C GLU A 279 -28.87 29.69 5.36
N ASP A 280 -29.98 30.14 5.94
CA ASP A 280 -30.80 31.24 5.39
C ASP A 280 -30.09 32.60 5.48
N LEU A 281 -29.22 32.78 6.47
CA LEU A 281 -28.38 33.97 6.62
C LEU A 281 -27.32 34.03 5.51
N ILE A 282 -26.61 32.95 5.20
CA ILE A 282 -25.51 32.96 4.21
C ILE A 282 -26.00 33.23 2.79
N ASN A 283 -27.19 32.76 2.42
CA ASN A 283 -27.76 33.02 1.10
C ASN A 283 -28.28 34.46 0.94
N ASN A 284 -28.63 35.13 2.03
CA ASN A 284 -29.16 36.51 2.02
C ASN A 284 -28.13 37.58 2.44
N THR A 285 -26.93 37.19 2.88
CA THR A 285 -25.88 38.11 3.36
C THR A 285 -24.80 38.30 2.29
N ASP A 286 -24.28 39.52 2.17
CA ASP A 286 -23.19 39.87 1.25
C ASP A 286 -21.87 39.15 1.62
N CYS A 287 -21.05 38.89 0.61
CA CYS A 287 -19.82 38.13 0.76
C CYS A 287 -18.80 38.79 1.70
N ASP A 288 -18.78 40.12 1.80
CA ASP A 288 -17.83 40.86 2.65
C ASP A 288 -18.20 40.75 4.13
N THR A 289 -19.50 40.81 4.46
CA THR A 289 -20.01 40.56 5.81
C THR A 289 -19.76 39.12 6.27
N ILE A 290 -19.89 38.14 5.37
CA ILE A 290 -19.57 36.73 5.64
C ILE A 290 -18.07 36.57 5.98
N VAL A 291 -17.18 37.16 5.17
CA VAL A 291 -15.72 37.12 5.42
C VAL A 291 -15.35 37.83 6.72
N SER A 292 -16.02 38.94 7.06
CA SER A 292 -15.83 39.67 8.32
C SER A 292 -16.26 38.84 9.54
N ASN A 293 -17.42 38.18 9.47
CA ASN A 293 -17.93 37.35 10.57
C ASN A 293 -17.04 36.13 10.85
N ILE A 294 -16.49 35.50 9.80
CA ILE A 294 -15.53 34.40 9.94
C ILE A 294 -14.21 34.86 10.60
N LYS A 295 -13.79 36.11 10.36
CA LYS A 295 -12.57 36.68 10.95
C LYS A 295 -12.76 37.14 12.40
N ASN A 296 -13.96 37.60 12.77
CA ASN A 296 -14.21 38.27 14.05
C ASN A 296 -14.87 37.40 15.14
N GLY A 297 -15.54 36.29 14.79
CA GLY A 297 -16.26 35.44 15.76
C GLY A 297 -15.50 34.18 16.16
N ALA A 298 -15.16 33.98 17.44
CA ALA A 298 -14.54 32.75 17.92
C ALA A 298 -15.55 31.60 18.15
N ASP A 299 -16.79 31.91 18.54
CA ASP A 299 -17.76 30.91 19.02
C ASP A 299 -18.68 30.33 17.91
N GLU A 300 -18.77 30.96 16.73
CA GLU A 300 -19.64 30.51 15.62
C GLU A 300 -18.88 30.20 14.31
N ARG A 301 -17.55 30.39 14.28
CA ARG A 301 -16.72 30.27 13.07
C ARG A 301 -16.88 28.96 12.31
N GLU A 302 -16.93 27.84 13.03
CA GLU A 302 -17.09 26.52 12.42
C GLU A 302 -18.45 26.35 11.75
N GLN A 303 -19.52 26.89 12.36
CA GLN A 303 -20.87 26.84 11.80
C GLN A 303 -20.99 27.71 10.54
N TRP A 304 -20.37 28.89 10.54
CA TRP A 304 -20.30 29.75 9.36
C TRP A 304 -19.51 29.10 8.22
N LEU A 305 -18.37 28.46 8.51
CA LEU A 305 -17.58 27.74 7.50
C LEU A 305 -18.37 26.55 6.91
N LYS A 306 -18.98 25.71 7.74
CA LYS A 306 -19.77 24.56 7.25
C LYS A 306 -20.98 25.00 6.43
N ALA A 307 -21.64 26.07 6.81
CA ALA A 307 -22.80 26.58 6.09
C ALA A 307 -22.43 27.24 4.74
N LEU A 308 -21.17 27.60 4.48
CA LEU A 308 -20.71 28.04 3.15
C LEU A 308 -20.95 26.98 2.07
N LEU A 309 -20.89 25.68 2.40
CA LEU A 309 -21.09 24.59 1.42
C LEU A 309 -22.44 24.62 0.71
N LYS A 310 -23.44 25.26 1.33
CA LYS A 310 -24.80 25.40 0.79
C LYS A 310 -25.04 26.77 0.14
N LYS A 311 -24.00 27.61 0.04
CA LYS A 311 -24.10 28.93 -0.58
C LYS A 311 -24.22 28.79 -2.09
N ASP A 312 -25.26 29.37 -2.66
CA ASP A 312 -25.38 29.49 -4.12
C ASP A 312 -24.20 30.31 -4.67
N LYS A 313 -23.56 29.81 -5.74
CA LYS A 313 -22.42 30.47 -6.41
C LYS A 313 -21.21 30.70 -5.50
N LEU A 314 -20.87 29.72 -4.68
CA LEU A 314 -19.68 29.72 -3.79
C LEU A 314 -18.40 30.17 -4.52
N CYS A 315 -18.19 29.68 -5.74
CA CYS A 315 -16.98 29.89 -6.54
C CYS A 315 -16.90 31.26 -7.24
N GLU A 316 -17.91 32.13 -7.10
CA GLU A 316 -17.91 33.46 -7.70
C GLU A 316 -16.99 34.45 -6.96
N ASN A 317 -16.86 34.30 -5.63
CA ASN A 317 -16.11 35.25 -4.81
C ASN A 317 -14.77 34.70 -4.32
N LEU A 318 -13.67 35.32 -4.77
CA LEU A 318 -12.31 34.93 -4.44
C LEU A 318 -11.99 35.03 -2.93
N GLY A 319 -12.58 36.00 -2.23
CA GLY A 319 -12.43 36.15 -0.78
C GLY A 319 -13.01 34.97 0.00
N ILE A 320 -14.13 34.41 -0.44
CA ILE A 320 -14.74 33.21 0.15
C ILE A 320 -13.85 31.99 -0.12
N ILE A 321 -13.41 31.80 -1.37
CA ILE A 321 -12.50 30.70 -1.76
C ILE A 321 -11.25 30.69 -0.87
N GLN A 322 -10.60 31.85 -0.67
CA GLN A 322 -9.41 31.96 0.17
C GLN A 322 -9.67 31.63 1.65
N GLN A 323 -10.86 31.98 2.18
CA GLN A 323 -11.22 31.60 3.55
C GLN A 323 -11.41 30.09 3.69
N ILE A 324 -12.02 29.43 2.71
CA ILE A 324 -12.20 27.98 2.71
C ILE A 324 -10.84 27.28 2.59
N ILE A 325 -9.99 27.72 1.66
CA ILE A 325 -8.63 27.18 1.48
C ILE A 325 -7.82 27.24 2.77
N SER A 326 -7.95 28.34 3.53
CA SER A 326 -7.20 28.57 4.77
C SER A 326 -7.74 27.78 5.96
N ASN A 327 -8.96 27.26 5.88
CA ASN A 327 -9.66 26.56 6.96
C ASN A 327 -10.15 25.16 6.55
N ILE A 328 -9.56 24.58 5.50
CA ILE A 328 -10.03 23.32 4.93
C ILE A 328 -10.05 22.16 5.95
N THR A 329 -9.22 22.23 6.98
CA THR A 329 -9.13 21.24 8.06
C THR A 329 -10.36 21.18 8.98
N VAL A 330 -11.28 22.16 8.88
CA VAL A 330 -12.52 22.21 9.66
C VAL A 330 -13.61 21.32 9.06
N TYR A 331 -13.51 21.00 7.77
CA TYR A 331 -14.48 20.17 7.07
C TYR A 331 -14.20 18.68 7.30
N THR A 332 -15.28 17.91 7.44
CA THR A 332 -15.24 16.45 7.47
C THR A 332 -14.90 15.87 6.08
N THR A 333 -14.61 14.57 6.02
CA THR A 333 -14.33 13.86 4.77
C THR A 333 -15.50 13.96 3.77
N ASP A 334 -16.73 13.84 4.26
CA ASP A 334 -17.95 13.88 3.45
C ASP A 334 -18.25 15.30 2.96
N GLU A 335 -18.04 16.29 3.82
CA GLU A 335 -18.14 17.72 3.47
C GLU A 335 -17.09 18.11 2.42
N SER A 336 -15.88 17.56 2.50
CA SER A 336 -14.82 17.79 1.52
C SER A 336 -15.15 17.16 0.16
N TYR A 337 -15.83 16.01 0.14
CA TYR A 337 -16.35 15.40 -1.08
C TYR A 337 -17.45 16.24 -1.73
N MET A 338 -18.38 16.78 -0.93
CA MET A 338 -19.40 17.72 -1.44
C MET A 338 -18.75 18.97 -2.03
N LEU A 339 -17.77 19.55 -1.34
CA LEU A 339 -17.03 20.71 -1.80
C LEU A 339 -16.30 20.43 -3.12
N PHE A 340 -15.72 19.24 -3.27
CA PHE A 340 -15.09 18.82 -4.53
C PHE A 340 -16.08 18.86 -5.70
N ASN A 341 -17.27 18.27 -5.53
CA ASN A 341 -18.29 18.21 -6.59
C ASN A 341 -18.82 19.61 -6.98
N VAL A 342 -18.97 20.50 -6.01
CA VAL A 342 -19.33 21.91 -6.27
C VAL A 342 -18.25 22.58 -7.12
N CYS A 343 -16.98 22.47 -6.71
CA CYS A 343 -15.86 23.06 -7.46
C CYS A 343 -15.73 22.50 -8.89
N VAL A 344 -15.95 21.20 -9.10
CA VAL A 344 -15.93 20.59 -10.44
C VAL A 344 -17.02 21.16 -11.34
N THR A 345 -18.22 21.39 -10.81
CA THR A 345 -19.34 21.94 -11.58
C THR A 345 -19.10 23.41 -11.94
N ASP A 346 -18.45 24.16 -11.05
CA ASP A 346 -18.29 25.61 -11.17
C ASP A 346 -16.99 26.06 -11.84
N ILE A 347 -16.00 25.18 -12.02
CA ILE A 347 -14.68 25.53 -12.58
C ILE A 347 -14.76 26.15 -13.98
N ASP A 348 -15.72 25.70 -14.80
CA ASP A 348 -15.94 26.23 -16.16
C ASP A 348 -16.94 27.39 -16.19
N ASN A 349 -17.75 27.55 -15.14
CA ASN A 349 -18.70 28.67 -15.01
C ASN A 349 -18.00 29.99 -14.62
N TYR A 350 -16.84 29.91 -13.95
CA TYR A 350 -16.11 31.08 -13.42
C TYR A 350 -14.63 31.09 -13.86
N PRO A 351 -14.34 31.42 -15.13
CA PRO A 351 -12.97 31.35 -15.68
C PRO A 351 -11.99 32.32 -15.01
N GLU A 352 -12.47 33.44 -14.45
CA GLU A 352 -11.63 34.44 -13.77
C GLU A 352 -11.02 33.93 -12.46
N ASN A 353 -11.69 32.97 -11.79
CA ASN A 353 -11.24 32.38 -10.52
C ASN A 353 -10.69 30.95 -10.70
N LYS A 354 -10.45 30.51 -11.94
CA LYS A 354 -10.19 29.10 -12.28
C LYS A 354 -9.01 28.50 -11.52
N GLU A 355 -7.92 29.23 -11.33
CA GLU A 355 -6.73 28.72 -10.64
C GLU A 355 -6.95 28.55 -9.13
N GLU A 356 -7.66 29.48 -8.50
CA GLU A 356 -8.05 29.41 -7.09
C GLU A 356 -9.06 28.29 -6.84
N ILE A 357 -10.01 28.09 -7.76
CA ILE A 357 -10.95 26.96 -7.72
C ILE A 357 -10.20 25.63 -7.84
N LYS A 358 -9.23 25.51 -8.76
CA LYS A 358 -8.37 24.32 -8.87
C LYS A 358 -7.59 24.06 -7.58
N SER A 359 -7.02 25.10 -6.98
CA SER A 359 -6.29 24.99 -5.70
C SER A 359 -7.20 24.47 -4.59
N LEU A 360 -8.43 25.00 -4.50
CA LEU A 360 -9.43 24.55 -3.54
C LEU A 360 -9.84 23.08 -3.80
N LEU A 361 -10.09 22.73 -5.06
CA LEU A 361 -10.46 21.38 -5.49
C LEU A 361 -9.39 20.35 -5.10
N ILE A 362 -8.11 20.65 -5.34
CA ILE A 362 -7.00 19.76 -4.95
C ILE A 362 -6.92 19.60 -3.42
N LYS A 363 -7.10 20.68 -2.66
CA LYS A 363 -7.10 20.61 -1.19
C LYS A 363 -8.31 19.89 -0.61
N ALA A 364 -9.49 20.07 -1.20
CA ALA A 364 -10.69 19.32 -0.86
C ALA A 364 -10.49 17.82 -1.15
N PHE A 365 -9.92 17.49 -2.31
CA PHE A 365 -9.56 16.12 -2.66
C PHE A 365 -8.59 15.51 -1.63
N GLN A 366 -7.57 16.24 -1.16
CA GLN A 366 -6.63 15.73 -0.16
C GLN A 366 -7.31 15.31 1.16
N GLN A 367 -8.38 16.00 1.58
CA GLN A 367 -9.14 15.68 2.80
C GLN A 367 -10.21 14.60 2.61
N CYS A 368 -10.51 14.18 1.37
CA CYS A 368 -11.47 13.12 1.12
C CYS A 368 -10.96 11.75 1.63
N ALA A 369 -11.88 10.84 1.95
CA ALA A 369 -11.53 9.46 2.25
C ALA A 369 -10.94 8.75 1.00
N ASP A 370 -10.06 7.76 1.21
CA ASP A 370 -9.39 7.06 0.10
C ASP A 370 -10.37 6.36 -0.85
N THR A 371 -11.49 5.86 -0.32
CA THR A 371 -12.57 5.27 -1.12
C THR A 371 -13.21 6.26 -2.09
N ASP A 372 -13.36 7.52 -1.67
CA ASP A 372 -13.98 8.55 -2.49
C ASP A 372 -12.98 9.17 -3.46
N LYS A 373 -11.70 9.26 -3.08
CA LYS A 373 -10.61 9.64 -4.00
C LYS A 373 -10.56 8.74 -5.23
N LEU A 374 -10.68 7.42 -5.05
CA LEU A 374 -10.68 6.47 -6.16
C LEU A 374 -11.93 6.63 -7.04
N LYS A 375 -13.12 6.85 -6.46
CA LYS A 375 -14.34 7.13 -7.24
C LYS A 375 -14.20 8.39 -8.07
N ILE A 376 -13.68 9.47 -7.46
CA ILE A 376 -13.42 10.75 -8.15
C ILE A 376 -12.49 10.53 -9.34
N LEU A 377 -11.40 9.76 -9.16
CA LEU A 377 -10.46 9.48 -10.26
C LEU A 377 -11.12 8.66 -11.38
N GLU A 378 -11.98 7.69 -11.04
CA GLU A 378 -12.75 6.91 -12.01
C GLU A 378 -13.75 7.79 -12.79
N GLU A 379 -14.42 8.72 -12.12
CA GLU A 379 -15.33 9.69 -12.73
C GLU A 379 -14.60 10.74 -13.57
N HIS A 380 -13.42 11.18 -13.14
CA HIS A 380 -12.63 12.18 -13.86
C HIS A 380 -11.98 11.61 -15.12
N PHE A 381 -11.47 10.37 -15.05
CA PHE A 381 -10.82 9.67 -16.17
C PHE A 381 -11.79 8.72 -16.88
N THR A 382 -12.90 9.27 -17.40
CA THR A 382 -13.89 8.48 -18.14
C THR A 382 -13.32 7.82 -19.40
N ASN A 383 -13.89 6.67 -19.79
CA ASN A 383 -13.50 5.92 -21.00
C ASN A 383 -12.02 5.52 -21.06
N ASN A 384 -11.37 5.30 -19.91
CA ASN A 384 -9.95 4.97 -19.80
C ASN A 384 -9.02 6.03 -20.41
N ASN A 385 -9.41 7.30 -20.39
CA ASN A 385 -8.65 8.38 -20.96
C ASN A 385 -8.18 9.36 -19.88
N PHE A 386 -6.87 9.60 -19.83
CA PHE A 386 -6.29 10.62 -18.96
C PHE A 386 -6.43 12.01 -19.58
N ASN A 387 -6.55 13.01 -18.71
CA ASN A 387 -6.49 14.43 -19.04
C ASN A 387 -5.70 15.16 -17.93
N ASP A 388 -5.20 16.36 -18.25
CA ASP A 388 -4.42 17.19 -17.33
C ASP A 388 -5.18 18.49 -16.98
N ASP A 389 -6.52 18.47 -17.06
CA ASP A 389 -7.35 19.68 -17.00
C ASP A 389 -7.26 20.38 -15.62
N LEU A 390 -6.97 19.59 -14.58
CA LEU A 390 -6.83 20.03 -13.20
C LEU A 390 -5.39 20.38 -12.80
N MET A 391 -4.43 20.36 -13.74
CA MET A 391 -3.05 20.74 -13.42
C MET A 391 -3.00 22.18 -12.88
N SER A 392 -2.38 22.33 -11.71
CA SER A 392 -2.23 23.62 -11.00
C SER A 392 -0.81 24.17 -11.12
N ASN A 393 -0.66 25.48 -10.93
CA ASN A 393 0.65 26.15 -10.88
C ASN A 393 1.56 25.64 -9.73
N GLN A 394 0.99 25.01 -8.70
CA GLN A 394 1.72 24.48 -7.54
C GLN A 394 2.13 23.01 -7.71
N PHE A 395 1.82 22.39 -8.86
CA PHE A 395 2.09 20.97 -9.11
C PHE A 395 3.55 20.59 -8.86
N GLU A 396 4.50 21.35 -9.40
CA GLU A 396 5.93 21.00 -9.31
C GLU A 396 6.43 21.05 -7.86
N SER A 397 6.03 22.07 -7.08
CA SER A 397 6.40 22.16 -5.67
C SER A 397 5.79 21.04 -4.83
N LEU A 398 4.51 20.71 -5.07
CA LEU A 398 3.82 19.61 -4.39
C LEU A 398 4.43 18.25 -4.76
N SER A 399 4.79 18.06 -6.03
CA SER A 399 5.46 16.86 -6.52
C SER A 399 6.77 16.62 -5.77
N VAL A 400 7.63 17.63 -5.67
CA VAL A 400 8.89 17.52 -4.92
C VAL A 400 8.64 17.16 -3.45
N GLU A 401 7.68 17.79 -2.80
CA GLU A 401 7.35 17.51 -1.40
C GLU A 401 6.87 16.06 -1.20
N VAL A 402 5.89 15.61 -1.98
CA VAL A 402 5.31 14.26 -1.85
C VAL A 402 6.35 13.19 -2.14
N PHE A 403 7.14 13.34 -3.21
CA PHE A 403 8.14 12.35 -3.56
C PHE A 403 9.31 12.31 -2.56
N ASN A 404 9.69 13.42 -1.94
CA ASN A 404 10.68 13.42 -0.85
C ASN A 404 10.15 12.77 0.45
N LYS A 405 8.85 12.90 0.73
CA LYS A 405 8.23 12.16 1.85
C LYS A 405 8.18 10.66 1.57
N LEU A 406 7.88 10.26 0.33
CA LEU A 406 7.86 8.84 -0.06
C LEU A 406 9.22 8.16 0.00
N THR A 407 10.32 8.90 -0.11
CA THR A 407 11.67 8.33 0.03
C THR A 407 12.14 8.22 1.48
N THR A 408 11.42 8.80 2.45
CA THR A 408 11.84 8.88 3.86
C THR A 408 10.96 8.07 4.83
N LEU A 409 9.76 7.66 4.42
CA LEU A 409 8.79 6.92 5.25
C LEU A 409 8.59 5.49 4.73
N ASP A 410 8.73 4.50 5.61
CA ASP A 410 8.59 3.07 5.26
C ASP A 410 7.14 2.66 4.90
N ASN A 411 6.15 3.49 5.25
CA ASN A 411 4.75 3.32 4.88
C ASN A 411 4.34 4.44 3.91
N ALA A 412 4.34 4.14 2.62
CA ALA A 412 3.88 5.07 1.60
C ALA A 412 2.38 5.34 1.71
N GLU A 413 2.00 6.57 2.09
CA GLU A 413 0.62 7.05 2.02
C GLU A 413 0.22 7.27 0.56
N LEU A 414 -0.53 6.31 -0.02
CA LEU A 414 -1.15 6.41 -1.35
C LEU A 414 -1.93 7.73 -1.52
N THR A 415 -2.54 8.19 -0.43
CA THR A 415 -3.39 9.38 -0.31
C THR A 415 -2.77 10.64 -0.94
N ASN A 416 -1.49 10.92 -0.69
CA ASN A 416 -0.83 12.12 -1.24
C ASN A 416 -0.49 11.97 -2.71
N VAL A 417 -0.12 10.75 -3.13
CA VAL A 417 0.13 10.41 -4.54
C VAL A 417 -1.11 10.62 -5.39
N LEU A 418 -2.29 10.20 -4.92
CA LEU A 418 -3.54 10.34 -5.68
C LEU A 418 -3.84 11.80 -6.02
N SER A 419 -3.42 12.76 -5.18
CA SER A 419 -3.63 14.19 -5.44
C SER A 419 -2.75 14.74 -6.57
N LEU A 420 -1.55 14.18 -6.77
CA LEU A 420 -0.71 14.47 -7.93
C LEU A 420 -1.21 13.73 -9.16
N PHE A 421 -1.68 12.48 -8.97
CA PHE A 421 -2.21 11.65 -10.04
C PHE A 421 -3.47 12.26 -10.66
N LEU A 422 -4.33 12.91 -9.86
CA LEU A 422 -5.48 13.67 -10.36
C LEU A 422 -5.08 14.82 -11.31
N GLN A 423 -3.90 15.42 -11.10
CA GLN A 423 -3.48 16.62 -11.84
C GLN A 423 -2.73 16.29 -13.13
N CYS A 424 -1.78 15.34 -13.10
CA CYS A 424 -1.01 14.95 -14.27
C CYS A 424 -0.46 13.52 -14.13
N PRO A 425 -1.24 12.48 -14.53
CA PRO A 425 -0.83 11.08 -14.48
C PRO A 425 0.51 10.80 -15.16
N LYS A 426 0.77 11.40 -16.33
CA LYS A 426 2.00 11.17 -17.11
C LYS A 426 3.26 11.52 -16.34
N LYS A 427 3.33 12.74 -15.78
CA LYS A 427 4.50 13.17 -14.98
C LYS A 427 4.69 12.32 -13.74
N VAL A 428 3.59 11.89 -13.11
CA VAL A 428 3.63 11.03 -11.91
C VAL A 428 4.19 9.64 -12.26
N TYR A 429 3.72 9.01 -13.34
CA TYR A 429 4.26 7.73 -13.80
C TYR A 429 5.75 7.82 -14.14
N VAL A 430 6.16 8.82 -14.93
CA VAL A 430 7.59 9.04 -15.26
C VAL A 430 8.44 9.16 -14.00
N LYS A 431 7.97 9.95 -13.02
CA LYS A 431 8.67 10.12 -11.74
C LYS A 431 8.78 8.81 -10.94
N PHE A 432 7.75 7.97 -10.94
CA PHE A 432 7.81 6.65 -10.32
C PHE A 432 8.90 5.77 -10.94
N PHE A 433 8.98 5.72 -12.26
CA PHE A 433 10.00 4.91 -12.93
C PHE A 433 11.42 5.44 -12.65
N HIS A 434 11.65 6.76 -12.67
CA HIS A 434 12.97 7.31 -12.32
C HIS A 434 13.36 7.01 -10.87
N LEU A 435 12.46 7.20 -9.90
CA LEU A 435 12.78 6.93 -8.50
C LEU A 435 13.01 5.44 -8.25
N ALA A 436 12.21 4.57 -8.89
CA ALA A 436 12.32 3.14 -8.72
C ALA A 436 13.67 2.56 -9.17
N VAL A 437 14.39 3.22 -10.10
CA VAL A 437 15.70 2.75 -10.57
C VAL A 437 16.85 3.17 -9.66
N GLU A 438 16.70 4.21 -8.83
CA GLU A 438 17.79 4.77 -8.02
C GLU A 438 18.29 3.81 -6.93
N ASN A 439 17.38 3.13 -6.21
CA ASN A 439 17.77 2.12 -5.23
C ASN A 439 16.68 1.07 -4.99
N LYS A 440 17.08 -0.07 -4.39
CA LYS A 440 16.19 -1.22 -4.16
C LYS A 440 14.98 -0.90 -3.27
N GLY A 441 15.15 -0.08 -2.23
CA GLY A 441 14.04 0.28 -1.33
C GLY A 441 12.98 1.09 -2.07
N GLN A 442 13.40 2.06 -2.89
CA GLN A 442 12.51 2.82 -3.76
C GLN A 442 11.84 1.92 -4.81
N THR A 443 12.53 0.92 -5.36
CA THR A 443 11.90 -0.07 -6.24
C THR A 443 10.70 -0.74 -5.57
N GLU A 444 10.84 -1.18 -4.32
CA GLU A 444 9.77 -1.87 -3.57
C GLU A 444 8.61 -0.92 -3.23
N ILE A 445 8.91 0.30 -2.80
CA ILE A 445 7.90 1.33 -2.49
C ILE A 445 7.09 1.68 -3.75
N MET A 446 7.76 1.98 -4.87
CA MET A 446 7.09 2.35 -6.11
C MET A 446 6.29 1.18 -6.70
N LEU A 447 6.79 -0.06 -6.57
CA LEU A 447 6.05 -1.25 -6.99
C LEU A 447 4.74 -1.41 -6.20
N ASN A 448 4.76 -1.18 -4.88
CA ASN A 448 3.56 -1.24 -4.05
C ASN A 448 2.53 -0.19 -4.47
N ILE A 449 2.95 1.07 -4.66
CA ILE A 449 2.06 2.16 -5.09
C ILE A 449 1.47 1.87 -6.47
N LEU A 450 2.29 1.47 -7.45
CA LEU A 450 1.81 1.15 -8.80
C LEU A 450 0.86 -0.05 -8.82
N THR A 451 1.02 -1.00 -7.90
CA THR A 451 0.09 -2.13 -7.73
C THR A 451 -1.27 -1.66 -7.23
N GLN A 452 -1.32 -0.66 -6.36
CA GLN A 452 -2.57 -0.04 -5.90
C GLN A 452 -3.25 0.77 -7.01
N LEU A 453 -2.48 1.33 -7.95
CA LEU A 453 -2.97 2.04 -9.15
C LEU A 453 -3.28 1.12 -10.34
N LYS A 454 -3.32 -0.20 -10.15
CA LYS A 454 -3.55 -1.20 -11.22
C LYS A 454 -4.78 -0.91 -12.07
N LYS A 455 -5.86 -0.39 -11.49
CA LYS A 455 -7.10 -0.07 -12.24
C LYS A 455 -6.86 0.91 -13.40
N PHE A 456 -5.87 1.79 -13.27
CA PHE A 456 -5.56 2.84 -14.24
C PHE A 456 -4.43 2.43 -15.22
N SER A 457 -3.95 1.18 -15.19
CA SER A 457 -2.78 0.75 -15.98
C SER A 457 -3.03 0.72 -17.48
N ASP A 458 -4.29 0.58 -17.90
CA ASP A 458 -4.69 0.51 -19.31
C ASP A 458 -5.12 1.86 -19.89
N TYR A 459 -5.03 2.93 -19.09
CA TYR A 459 -5.48 4.26 -19.49
C TYR A 459 -4.42 4.95 -20.36
N PHE A 460 -4.88 5.70 -21.35
CA PHE A 460 -4.04 6.40 -22.33
C PHE A 460 -4.47 7.87 -22.45
N TYR A 461 -3.65 8.72 -23.06
CA TYR A 461 -4.08 10.06 -23.46
C TYR A 461 -4.62 10.00 -24.90
N THR A 462 -5.61 10.83 -25.24
CA THR A 462 -6.19 10.89 -26.61
C THR A 462 -5.18 11.01 -27.75
N GLN A 463 -4.03 11.61 -27.50
CA GLN A 463 -2.95 11.80 -28.47
C GLN A 463 -2.02 10.58 -28.59
N ASP A 464 -2.07 9.68 -27.61
CA ASP A 464 -1.19 8.54 -27.46
C ASP A 464 -1.86 7.26 -28.00
N THR A 465 -1.04 6.38 -28.59
CA THR A 465 -1.48 5.07 -29.11
C THR A 465 -1.24 3.93 -28.13
N GLU A 466 -0.57 4.22 -27.01
CA GLU A 466 -0.18 3.26 -25.99
C GLU A 466 -0.60 3.76 -24.60
N PRO A 467 -0.87 2.85 -23.65
CA PRO A 467 -1.13 3.21 -22.25
C PRO A 467 0.00 4.06 -21.66
N CYS A 468 -0.37 5.02 -20.82
CA CYS A 468 0.57 6.00 -20.25
C CYS A 468 1.71 5.31 -19.48
N ILE A 469 1.40 4.25 -18.72
CA ILE A 469 2.41 3.48 -17.98
C ILE A 469 3.48 2.84 -18.89
N ILE A 470 3.10 2.46 -20.13
CA ILE A 470 4.02 1.87 -21.11
C ILE A 470 4.94 2.95 -21.69
N ILE A 471 4.38 4.11 -22.00
CA ILE A 471 5.15 5.27 -22.48
C ILE A 471 6.17 5.68 -21.43
N SER A 472 5.76 5.82 -20.17
CA SER A 472 6.67 6.16 -19.07
C SER A 472 7.75 5.09 -18.83
N ALA A 473 7.41 3.80 -18.98
CA ALA A 473 8.40 2.73 -18.87
C ALA A 473 9.46 2.79 -19.98
N LYS A 474 9.06 3.18 -21.20
CA LYS A 474 9.96 3.38 -22.36
C LYS A 474 10.87 4.59 -22.19
N GLU A 475 10.34 5.69 -21.66
CA GLU A 475 11.10 6.92 -21.45
C GLU A 475 12.34 6.67 -20.58
N VAL A 476 12.22 5.87 -19.52
CA VAL A 476 13.35 5.49 -18.66
C VAL A 476 14.31 4.48 -19.33
N LEU A 477 13.82 3.65 -20.27
CA LEU A 477 14.69 2.76 -21.05
C LEU A 477 15.62 3.52 -22.00
N ASP A 478 15.17 4.67 -22.50
CA ASP A 478 15.93 5.49 -23.44
C ASP A 478 17.10 6.23 -22.76
N GLU A 479 17.13 6.32 -21.42
CA GLU A 479 18.20 6.99 -20.64
C GLU A 479 19.51 6.19 -20.47
N GLU A 480 19.70 5.08 -21.18
CA GLU A 480 20.91 4.22 -21.12
C GLU A 480 21.33 3.81 -19.68
N LEU A 481 20.51 2.96 -19.04
CA LEU A 481 20.75 2.44 -17.68
C LEU A 481 22.02 1.57 -17.58
N GLN A 482 22.80 1.74 -16.49
CA GLN A 482 23.98 0.92 -16.17
C GLN A 482 23.88 0.28 -14.77
N ASP A 483 24.61 -0.83 -14.58
CA ASP A 483 24.86 -1.52 -13.32
C ASP A 483 23.63 -1.79 -12.43
N GLU A 484 23.57 -1.19 -11.24
CA GLU A 484 22.55 -1.44 -10.22
C GLU A 484 21.18 -0.87 -10.61
N ARG A 485 21.16 0.28 -11.31
CA ARG A 485 19.93 0.88 -11.84
C ARG A 485 19.23 -0.05 -12.84
N LEU A 486 20.02 -0.76 -13.64
CA LEU A 486 19.52 -1.78 -14.56
C LEU A 486 18.84 -2.93 -13.81
N ASN A 487 19.44 -3.42 -12.72
CA ASN A 487 18.85 -4.49 -11.90
C ASN A 487 17.55 -4.04 -11.23
N ASN A 488 17.50 -2.79 -10.75
CA ASN A 488 16.30 -2.21 -10.14
C ASN A 488 15.18 -2.06 -11.17
N TYR A 489 15.48 -1.58 -12.38
CA TYR A 489 14.52 -1.50 -13.47
C TYR A 489 13.95 -2.87 -13.83
N VAL A 490 14.82 -3.88 -13.99
CA VAL A 490 14.38 -5.25 -14.29
C VAL A 490 13.45 -5.78 -13.21
N LYS A 491 13.80 -5.58 -11.92
CA LYS A 491 12.95 -5.99 -10.79
C LYS A 491 11.60 -5.29 -10.80
N LEU A 492 11.58 -3.98 -11.07
CA LEU A 492 10.34 -3.21 -11.16
C LEU A 492 9.42 -3.77 -12.24
N ILE A 493 9.91 -3.92 -13.46
CA ILE A 493 9.11 -4.41 -14.60
C ILE A 493 8.62 -5.84 -14.36
N CYS A 494 9.46 -6.73 -13.83
CA CYS A 494 9.05 -8.09 -13.47
C CYS A 494 8.01 -8.10 -12.35
N GLY A 495 8.14 -7.20 -11.37
CA GLY A 495 7.16 -6.99 -10.30
C GLY A 495 5.81 -6.53 -10.85
N LEU A 496 5.81 -5.54 -11.76
CA LEU A 496 4.60 -5.02 -12.39
C LEU A 496 3.90 -6.07 -13.26
N LYS A 497 4.66 -6.92 -13.96
CA LYS A 497 4.12 -8.09 -14.66
C LYS A 497 3.45 -9.05 -13.68
N SER A 498 4.14 -9.40 -12.59
CA SER A 498 3.67 -10.36 -11.60
C SER A 498 2.42 -9.88 -10.85
N ALA A 499 2.32 -8.58 -10.59
CA ALA A 499 1.13 -7.93 -10.03
C ALA A 499 -0.03 -7.80 -11.05
N GLY A 500 0.24 -8.07 -12.33
CA GLY A 500 -0.71 -7.91 -13.44
C GLY A 500 -1.05 -6.45 -13.74
N VAL A 501 -0.16 -5.51 -13.41
CA VAL A 501 -0.29 -4.08 -13.80
C VAL A 501 0.07 -3.93 -15.28
N ILE A 502 1.13 -4.61 -15.73
CA ILE A 502 1.48 -4.69 -17.16
C ILE A 502 1.20 -6.11 -17.65
N HIS A 503 0.27 -6.25 -18.58
CA HIS A 503 -0.04 -7.55 -19.18
C HIS A 503 1.14 -8.11 -19.99
N MET A 504 1.27 -9.44 -19.97
CA MET A 504 2.38 -10.18 -20.60
C MET A 504 2.57 -9.84 -22.09
N ASN A 505 1.48 -9.81 -22.85
CA ASN A 505 1.49 -9.48 -24.27
C ASN A 505 1.93 -8.03 -24.52
N LYS A 506 1.47 -7.07 -23.71
CA LYS A 506 1.86 -5.66 -23.79
C LYS A 506 3.34 -5.47 -23.46
N LEU A 507 3.84 -6.11 -22.40
CA LEU A 507 5.26 -6.07 -22.04
C LEU A 507 6.15 -6.59 -23.18
N LEU A 508 5.78 -7.72 -23.78
CA LEU A 508 6.56 -8.31 -24.87
C LEU A 508 6.50 -7.46 -26.15
N LEU A 509 5.29 -7.11 -26.61
CA LEU A 509 5.07 -6.52 -27.93
C LEU A 509 5.32 -5.01 -27.98
N LEU A 510 5.10 -4.30 -26.87
CA LEU A 510 5.24 -2.84 -26.84
C LEU A 510 6.58 -2.40 -26.25
N ILE A 511 7.15 -3.14 -25.30
CA ILE A 511 8.40 -2.75 -24.63
C ILE A 511 9.57 -3.57 -25.15
N ILE A 512 9.58 -4.89 -24.91
CA ILE A 512 10.79 -5.70 -25.12
C ILE A 512 11.15 -5.84 -26.60
N MET A 513 10.22 -6.28 -27.45
CA MET A 513 10.51 -6.53 -28.86
C MET A 513 10.89 -5.25 -29.64
N PRO A 514 10.17 -4.12 -29.53
CA PRO A 514 10.54 -2.89 -30.23
C PRO A 514 11.89 -2.34 -29.79
N SER A 515 12.15 -2.31 -28.47
CA SER A 515 13.43 -1.84 -27.93
C SER A 515 14.58 -2.77 -28.30
N LEU A 516 14.37 -4.09 -28.30
CA LEU A 516 15.38 -5.06 -28.74
C LEU A 516 15.69 -4.93 -30.23
N HIS A 517 14.67 -4.81 -31.07
CA HIS A 517 14.84 -4.61 -32.51
C HIS A 517 15.61 -3.31 -32.82
N SER A 518 15.22 -2.19 -32.18
CA SER A 518 15.94 -0.91 -32.30
C SER A 518 17.39 -1.03 -31.82
N ALA A 519 17.63 -1.72 -30.70
CA ALA A 519 18.97 -1.93 -30.16
C ALA A 519 19.84 -2.78 -31.09
N VAL A 520 19.28 -3.80 -31.73
CA VAL A 520 19.95 -4.66 -32.71
C VAL A 520 20.32 -3.86 -33.97
N LEU A 521 19.37 -3.11 -34.54
CA LEU A 521 19.61 -2.27 -35.72
C LEU A 521 20.72 -1.24 -35.48
N ASN A 522 20.70 -0.61 -34.31
CA ASN A 522 21.67 0.42 -33.92
C ASN A 522 22.94 -0.15 -33.27
N LYS A 523 23.06 -1.48 -33.16
CA LYS A 523 24.19 -2.19 -32.53
C LYS A 523 24.51 -1.71 -31.10
N LYS A 524 23.50 -1.32 -30.33
CA LYS A 524 23.62 -0.88 -28.94
C LYS A 524 23.71 -2.08 -27.98
N ILE A 525 24.93 -2.56 -27.72
CA ILE A 525 25.17 -3.80 -26.94
C ILE A 525 24.54 -3.74 -25.53
N ASN A 526 24.64 -2.61 -24.83
CA ASN A 526 24.07 -2.47 -23.48
C ASN A 526 22.55 -2.61 -23.48
N SER A 527 21.88 -1.98 -24.45
CA SER A 527 20.42 -2.09 -24.62
C SER A 527 20.01 -3.52 -25.01
N ILE A 528 20.77 -4.19 -25.88
CA ILE A 528 20.54 -5.61 -26.21
C ILE A 528 20.63 -6.47 -24.94
N ASN A 529 21.67 -6.28 -24.12
CA ASN A 529 21.85 -7.02 -22.87
C ASN A 529 20.68 -6.78 -21.90
N LEU A 530 20.25 -5.53 -21.73
CA LEU A 530 19.10 -5.16 -20.91
C LEU A 530 17.83 -5.89 -21.35
N GLN A 531 17.50 -5.82 -22.64
CA GLN A 531 16.28 -6.44 -23.18
C GLN A 531 16.33 -7.97 -23.12
N CYS A 532 17.49 -8.59 -23.35
CA CYS A 532 17.68 -10.03 -23.15
C CYS A 532 17.51 -10.44 -21.68
N LYS A 533 18.01 -9.61 -20.74
CA LYS A 533 17.82 -9.84 -19.31
C LYS A 533 16.36 -9.70 -18.90
N LEU A 534 15.66 -8.67 -19.36
CA LEU A 534 14.22 -8.51 -19.16
C LEU A 534 13.45 -9.72 -19.71
N LEU A 535 13.76 -10.16 -20.94
CA LEU A 535 13.10 -11.32 -21.55
C LEU A 535 13.31 -12.59 -20.72
N LYS A 536 14.54 -12.81 -20.22
CA LYS A 536 14.90 -13.97 -19.40
C LYS A 536 14.21 -13.96 -18.03
N GLU A 537 14.20 -12.83 -17.34
CA GLU A 537 13.67 -12.71 -15.98
C GLU A 537 12.14 -12.60 -15.97
N ALA A 538 11.55 -11.92 -16.96
CA ALA A 538 10.12 -11.69 -17.00
C ALA A 538 9.32 -12.84 -17.63
N PHE A 539 9.92 -13.78 -18.37
CA PHE A 539 9.17 -14.80 -19.10
C PHE A 539 9.75 -16.22 -18.94
N THR A 540 8.85 -17.19 -18.81
CA THR A 540 9.17 -18.61 -18.95
C THR A 540 9.05 -19.06 -20.40
N ALA A 541 9.71 -20.18 -20.76
CA ALA A 541 9.62 -20.72 -22.11
C ALA A 541 8.19 -21.07 -22.54
N ASN A 542 7.34 -21.51 -21.60
CA ASN A 542 5.95 -21.86 -21.86
C ASN A 542 5.09 -20.64 -22.20
N GLU A 543 5.28 -19.52 -21.49
CA GLU A 543 4.58 -18.26 -21.75
C GLU A 543 4.89 -17.68 -23.15
N LEU A 544 6.04 -18.02 -23.72
CA LEU A 544 6.50 -17.52 -25.02
C LEU A 544 6.12 -18.41 -26.20
N LEU A 545 5.43 -19.55 -25.97
CA LEU A 545 5.12 -20.52 -27.03
C LEU A 545 4.29 -19.91 -28.18
N GLU A 546 3.34 -19.03 -27.87
CA GLU A 546 2.51 -18.33 -28.86
C GLU A 546 3.35 -17.41 -29.76
N TYR A 547 4.46 -16.91 -29.24
CA TYR A 547 5.38 -15.98 -29.91
C TYR A 547 6.70 -16.65 -30.33
N LYS A 548 6.77 -17.99 -30.38
CA LYS A 548 8.02 -18.73 -30.61
C LYS A 548 8.78 -18.30 -31.88
N VAL A 549 8.05 -18.11 -32.98
CA VAL A 549 8.65 -17.78 -34.29
C VAL A 549 9.28 -16.38 -34.27
N PRO A 550 8.55 -15.31 -33.92
CA PRO A 550 9.13 -13.97 -33.87
C PRO A 550 10.26 -13.85 -32.83
N ILE A 551 10.18 -14.55 -31.69
CA ILE A 551 11.23 -14.52 -30.68
C ILE A 551 12.50 -15.23 -31.17
N LEU A 552 12.38 -16.42 -31.76
CA LEU A 552 13.54 -17.12 -32.32
C LEU A 552 14.20 -16.32 -33.44
N ALA A 553 13.42 -15.67 -34.30
CA ALA A 553 13.95 -14.78 -35.34
C ALA A 553 14.71 -13.61 -34.71
N MET A 554 14.16 -12.97 -33.69
CA MET A 554 14.79 -11.83 -33.01
C MET A 554 16.05 -12.25 -32.24
N LEU A 555 16.04 -13.38 -31.56
CA LEU A 555 17.24 -13.94 -30.92
C LEU A 555 18.32 -14.32 -31.94
N GLY A 556 17.93 -14.80 -33.12
CA GLY A 556 18.85 -15.01 -34.25
C GLY A 556 19.51 -13.72 -34.70
N GLN A 557 18.74 -12.62 -34.82
CA GLN A 557 19.29 -11.30 -35.15
C GLN A 557 20.20 -10.75 -34.05
N VAL A 558 19.84 -10.97 -32.78
CA VAL A 558 20.71 -10.63 -31.64
C VAL A 558 22.02 -11.37 -31.76
N LEU A 559 21.99 -12.70 -31.93
CA LEU A 559 23.19 -13.53 -32.06
C LEU A 559 24.08 -13.08 -33.22
N ASP A 560 23.50 -12.66 -34.34
CA ASP A 560 24.25 -12.12 -35.48
C ASP A 560 24.87 -10.75 -35.16
N ALA A 561 24.11 -9.86 -34.51
CA ALA A 561 24.58 -8.52 -34.14
C ALA A 561 25.65 -8.53 -33.03
N VAL A 562 25.54 -9.44 -32.06
CA VAL A 562 26.53 -9.60 -30.97
C VAL A 562 27.60 -10.65 -31.29
N ARG A 563 27.57 -11.24 -32.50
CA ARG A 563 28.54 -12.26 -32.91
C ARG A 563 29.96 -11.69 -32.83
N TRP A 564 30.81 -12.34 -32.04
CA TRP A 564 32.20 -11.91 -31.89
C TRP A 564 32.98 -12.16 -33.18
N THR A 565 33.61 -11.11 -33.71
CA THR A 565 34.64 -11.24 -34.74
C THR A 565 36.02 -11.34 -34.06
N ILE A 566 36.85 -12.30 -34.47
CA ILE A 566 38.19 -12.56 -33.88
C ILE A 566 39.12 -11.32 -33.94
N THR A 567 38.79 -10.34 -34.78
CA THR A 567 39.58 -9.12 -35.00
C THR A 567 39.42 -8.04 -33.93
N THR A 568 38.40 -8.10 -33.05
CA THR A 568 38.07 -6.98 -32.13
C THR A 568 38.53 -7.17 -30.68
N PHE A 569 39.23 -8.25 -30.33
CA PHE A 569 39.65 -8.48 -28.94
C PHE A 569 40.59 -7.40 -28.41
N THR A 570 40.26 -6.81 -27.26
CA THR A 570 41.19 -5.98 -26.48
C THR A 570 42.27 -6.83 -25.79
N LYS A 571 43.42 -6.24 -25.45
CA LYS A 571 44.57 -6.96 -24.83
C LYS A 571 44.19 -7.70 -23.53
N ARG A 572 43.27 -7.15 -22.74
CA ARG A 572 42.78 -7.75 -21.50
C ARG A 572 41.94 -9.01 -21.77
N GLU A 573 41.05 -8.95 -22.76
CA GLU A 573 40.18 -10.08 -23.13
C GLU A 573 40.97 -11.20 -23.80
N LYS A 574 41.97 -10.87 -24.65
CA LYS A 574 42.93 -11.87 -25.16
C LYS A 574 43.62 -12.62 -24.04
N THR A 575 44.02 -11.90 -22.98
CA THR A 575 44.72 -12.48 -21.83
C THR A 575 43.79 -13.37 -20.99
N TRP A 576 42.56 -12.91 -20.72
CA TRP A 576 41.54 -13.69 -20.02
C TRP A 576 41.18 -14.98 -20.79
N LEU A 577 40.94 -14.87 -22.10
CA LEU A 577 40.59 -16.01 -22.95
C LEU A 577 41.76 -17.02 -23.02
N LYS A 578 43.01 -16.53 -23.13
CA LYS A 578 44.20 -17.39 -23.03
C LYS A 578 44.28 -18.15 -21.71
N VAL A 579 43.98 -17.50 -20.58
CA VAL A 579 43.97 -18.13 -19.25
C VAL A 579 42.89 -19.19 -19.15
N LYS A 580 41.68 -18.92 -19.66
CA LYS A 580 40.57 -19.87 -19.59
C LYS A 580 40.76 -21.07 -20.51
N LEU A 581 41.29 -20.89 -21.70
CA LEU A 581 41.46 -21.97 -22.68
C LEU A 581 42.74 -22.79 -22.49
N ARG A 582 43.68 -22.34 -21.62
CA ARG A 582 45.00 -22.98 -21.40
C ARG A 582 44.93 -24.47 -21.04
N ASN A 583 43.84 -24.91 -20.43
CA ASN A 583 43.71 -26.26 -19.86
C ASN A 583 42.65 -27.13 -20.55
N ILE A 584 41.99 -26.66 -21.62
CA ILE A 584 40.68 -27.23 -22.03
C ILE A 584 40.78 -28.26 -23.17
N SER A 585 41.73 -28.17 -24.10
CA SER A 585 41.98 -29.21 -25.13
C SER A 585 43.12 -28.78 -26.07
N PRO A 586 43.98 -29.70 -26.55
CA PRO A 586 44.96 -29.42 -27.61
C PRO A 586 44.33 -28.80 -28.88
N LEU A 587 43.08 -29.14 -29.21
CA LEU A 587 42.38 -28.62 -30.39
C LEU A 587 42.12 -27.11 -30.33
N ASN A 588 42.04 -26.53 -29.13
CA ASN A 588 41.88 -25.09 -28.98
C ASN A 588 43.04 -24.32 -29.60
N MET A 589 44.26 -24.86 -29.59
CA MET A 589 45.41 -24.22 -30.23
C MET A 589 45.19 -24.00 -31.73
N TYR A 590 44.50 -24.93 -32.40
CA TYR A 590 44.18 -24.80 -33.83
C TYR A 590 43.03 -23.84 -34.10
N TYR A 591 41.92 -23.98 -33.37
CA TYR A 591 40.72 -23.16 -33.57
C TYR A 591 40.95 -21.68 -33.23
N TYR A 592 41.84 -21.39 -32.28
CA TYR A 592 42.25 -20.03 -31.96
C TYR A 592 43.74 -19.77 -32.24
N ARG A 593 44.29 -20.34 -33.32
CA ARG A 593 45.69 -20.13 -33.71
C ARG A 593 46.09 -18.65 -33.84
N PHE A 594 45.17 -17.77 -34.22
CA PHE A 594 45.41 -16.31 -34.24
C PHE A 594 45.58 -15.70 -32.84
N LEU A 595 45.06 -16.34 -31.78
CA LEU A 595 45.22 -15.91 -30.40
C LEU A 595 46.62 -16.28 -29.87
N TRP A 596 47.09 -17.51 -30.15
CA TRP A 596 48.34 -18.05 -29.61
C TRP A 596 49.56 -17.88 -30.50
N ASN A 597 49.37 -17.71 -31.81
CA ASN A 597 50.43 -17.75 -32.81
C ASN A 597 51.35 -18.97 -32.62
N PRO A 598 50.79 -20.21 -32.60
CA PRO A 598 51.55 -21.41 -32.33
C PRO A 598 52.61 -21.67 -33.42
N PRO A 599 53.76 -22.27 -33.07
CA PRO A 599 54.74 -22.69 -34.06
C PRO A 599 54.20 -23.89 -34.87
N GLY A 600 54.31 -23.83 -36.20
CA GLY A 600 53.87 -24.89 -37.11
C GLY A 600 52.90 -24.39 -38.17
N ASP A 601 52.98 -24.99 -39.36
CA ASP A 601 52.17 -24.62 -40.52
C ASP A 601 51.05 -25.64 -40.80
N SER A 602 51.18 -26.87 -40.29
CA SER A 602 50.19 -27.93 -40.46
C SER A 602 49.26 -28.09 -39.24
N PHE A 603 48.11 -28.73 -39.43
CA PHE A 603 47.14 -28.98 -38.36
C PHE A 603 47.77 -29.75 -37.20
N LEU A 604 48.55 -30.79 -37.52
CA LEU A 604 49.18 -31.63 -36.51
C LEU A 604 50.28 -30.89 -35.74
N GLU A 605 51.08 -30.07 -36.42
CA GLU A 605 52.12 -29.25 -35.79
C GLU A 605 51.53 -28.24 -34.82
N ILE A 606 50.44 -27.57 -35.21
CA ILE A 606 49.77 -26.56 -34.38
C ILE A 606 49.22 -27.18 -33.08
N ILE A 607 48.68 -28.41 -33.15
CA ILE A 607 48.03 -29.06 -32.02
C ILE A 607 49.03 -29.78 -31.11
N THR A 608 50.04 -30.41 -31.69
CA THR A 608 51.03 -31.19 -30.94
C THR A 608 52.25 -30.38 -30.51
N GLY A 609 52.51 -29.25 -31.18
CA GLY A 609 53.72 -28.44 -31.03
C GLY A 609 54.98 -29.10 -31.60
N VAL A 610 54.85 -30.18 -32.37
CA VAL A 610 55.99 -30.93 -32.93
C VAL A 610 55.99 -30.81 -34.45
N GLN A 611 57.12 -30.35 -35.02
CA GLN A 611 57.32 -30.28 -36.46
C GLN A 611 57.38 -31.67 -37.09
N THR A 612 56.55 -31.89 -38.11
CA THR A 612 56.50 -33.14 -38.86
C THR A 612 57.66 -33.20 -39.85
N ASN A 613 58.60 -34.12 -39.63
CA ASN A 613 59.72 -34.36 -40.55
C ASN A 613 60.03 -35.85 -40.68
N ILE A 614 60.81 -36.23 -41.71
CA ILE A 614 61.06 -37.63 -42.07
C ILE A 614 61.85 -38.41 -41.00
N ASN A 615 62.55 -37.72 -40.11
CA ASN A 615 63.38 -38.31 -39.04
C ASN A 615 62.69 -38.30 -37.68
N MET A 616 61.41 -37.91 -37.61
CA MET A 616 60.65 -37.87 -36.37
C MET A 616 60.47 -39.28 -35.79
N ASP A 617 60.51 -39.38 -34.46
CA ASP A 617 60.16 -40.60 -33.74
C ASP A 617 58.69 -40.95 -33.99
N VAL A 618 58.50 -42.04 -34.75
CA VAL A 618 57.17 -42.50 -35.18
C VAL A 618 56.36 -43.04 -34.00
N ASP A 619 57.00 -43.57 -32.96
CA ASP A 619 56.29 -44.11 -31.79
C ASP A 619 55.71 -42.97 -30.95
N LEU A 620 56.49 -41.91 -30.76
CA LEU A 620 56.03 -40.67 -30.13
C LEU A 620 54.89 -40.04 -30.93
N LEU A 621 55.03 -39.97 -32.25
CA LEU A 621 54.01 -39.43 -33.16
C LEU A 621 52.70 -40.22 -33.07
N THR A 622 52.79 -41.54 -33.11
CA THR A 622 51.64 -42.46 -32.98
C THR A 622 50.93 -42.28 -31.64
N THR A 623 51.70 -42.15 -30.56
CA THR A 623 51.17 -41.88 -29.21
C THR A 623 50.45 -40.53 -29.13
N ARG A 624 50.93 -39.51 -29.84
CA ARG A 624 50.26 -38.20 -29.89
C ARG A 624 48.99 -38.25 -30.72
N ILE A 625 49.02 -38.94 -31.85
CA ILE A 625 47.83 -39.09 -32.70
C ILE A 625 46.75 -39.87 -31.96
N SER A 626 47.09 -40.95 -31.23
CA SER A 626 46.10 -41.71 -30.46
C SER A 626 45.38 -40.86 -29.40
N GLN A 627 46.06 -39.87 -28.82
CA GLN A 627 45.46 -38.90 -27.88
C GLN A 627 44.50 -37.91 -28.57
N LEU A 628 44.62 -37.70 -29.88
CA LEU A 628 43.83 -36.73 -30.64
C LEU A 628 42.61 -37.35 -31.33
N LEU A 629 42.76 -38.53 -31.92
CA LEU A 629 41.77 -39.13 -32.84
C LEU A 629 40.35 -39.23 -32.26
N CYS A 630 40.22 -39.54 -30.96
CA CYS A 630 38.92 -39.64 -30.29
C CYS A 630 38.19 -38.30 -30.14
N SER A 631 38.92 -37.18 -30.21
CA SER A 631 38.41 -35.82 -30.00
C SER A 631 38.19 -35.04 -31.30
N THR A 632 38.52 -35.63 -32.46
CA THR A 632 38.51 -34.96 -33.76
C THR A 632 37.34 -35.39 -34.65
N THR A 633 36.87 -34.45 -35.45
CA THR A 633 35.91 -34.62 -36.54
C THR A 633 36.55 -35.32 -37.74
N MET A 634 35.72 -35.87 -38.63
CA MET A 634 36.20 -36.50 -39.87
C MET A 634 37.04 -35.54 -40.75
N GLN A 635 36.72 -34.24 -40.79
CA GLN A 635 37.51 -33.27 -41.54
C GLN A 635 38.92 -33.08 -40.95
N GLU A 636 39.02 -33.06 -39.62
CA GLU A 636 40.30 -32.98 -38.92
C GLU A 636 41.13 -34.25 -39.08
N TRP A 637 40.48 -35.42 -39.18
CA TRP A 637 41.12 -36.68 -39.55
C TRP A 637 41.86 -36.57 -40.91
N TYR A 638 41.24 -35.96 -41.94
CA TYR A 638 41.94 -35.67 -43.20
C TYR A 638 43.08 -34.67 -43.03
N GLN A 639 42.91 -33.65 -42.19
CA GLN A 639 43.97 -32.67 -41.93
C GLN A 639 45.17 -33.31 -41.22
N ILE A 640 44.94 -34.25 -40.29
CA ILE A 640 46.01 -35.04 -39.67
C ILE A 640 46.71 -35.88 -40.74
N TRP A 641 45.95 -36.56 -41.61
CA TRP A 641 46.53 -37.36 -42.69
C TRP A 641 47.43 -36.52 -43.60
N ASN A 642 46.93 -35.37 -44.06
CA ASN A 642 47.68 -34.48 -44.94
C ASN A 642 48.91 -33.87 -44.25
N SER A 643 48.83 -33.65 -42.93
CA SER A 643 49.98 -33.20 -42.13
C SER A 643 51.12 -34.23 -42.09
N LEU A 644 50.85 -35.49 -42.47
CA LEU A 644 51.82 -36.58 -42.50
C LEU A 644 52.32 -36.91 -43.92
N GLU A 645 52.02 -36.09 -44.93
CA GLU A 645 52.45 -36.29 -46.33
C GLU A 645 53.97 -36.37 -46.51
N VAL A 646 54.76 -35.93 -45.51
CA VAL A 646 56.21 -36.16 -45.46
C VAL A 646 56.59 -37.66 -45.42
N PHE A 647 55.66 -38.53 -45.03
CA PHE A 647 55.79 -39.98 -45.04
C PHE A 647 55.07 -40.60 -46.25
N LYS A 648 55.50 -41.79 -46.67
CA LYS A 648 54.76 -42.58 -47.67
C LYS A 648 53.40 -43.02 -47.12
N ASN A 649 52.36 -43.09 -47.95
CA ASN A 649 51.00 -43.51 -47.57
C ASN A 649 50.96 -44.80 -46.74
N GLU A 650 51.80 -45.79 -47.04
CA GLU A 650 51.92 -47.02 -46.27
C GLU A 650 52.31 -46.78 -44.81
N ARG A 651 53.25 -45.85 -44.58
CA ARG A 651 53.71 -45.48 -43.25
C ARG A 651 52.67 -44.64 -42.52
N ILE A 652 51.95 -43.77 -43.24
CA ILE A 652 50.82 -43.02 -42.66
C ILE A 652 49.72 -43.99 -42.20
N LEU A 653 49.39 -45.00 -43.02
CA LEU A 653 48.44 -46.05 -42.65
C LEU A 653 48.90 -46.80 -41.40
N ASP A 654 50.19 -47.13 -41.28
CA ASP A 654 50.72 -47.75 -40.06
C ASP A 654 50.49 -46.86 -38.84
N ILE A 655 50.84 -45.56 -38.91
CA ILE A 655 50.70 -44.62 -37.81
C ILE A 655 49.25 -44.54 -37.32
N PHE A 656 48.28 -44.40 -38.23
CA PHE A 656 46.86 -44.37 -37.86
C PHE A 656 46.39 -45.70 -37.29
N HIS A 657 46.83 -46.81 -37.87
CA HIS A 657 46.48 -48.15 -37.39
C HIS A 657 47.03 -48.41 -35.99
N ASP A 658 48.31 -48.11 -35.76
CA ASP A 658 48.97 -48.30 -34.47
C ASP A 658 48.36 -47.36 -33.40
N ALA A 659 47.97 -46.15 -33.79
CA ALA A 659 47.24 -45.24 -32.91
C ALA A 659 45.87 -45.81 -32.52
N LEU A 660 45.15 -46.42 -33.46
CA LEU A 660 43.89 -47.13 -33.17
C LEU A 660 44.11 -48.37 -32.31
N LEU A 661 45.20 -49.11 -32.49
CA LEU A 661 45.54 -50.22 -31.60
C LEU A 661 45.73 -49.73 -30.16
N MET A 662 46.41 -48.60 -29.96
CA MET A 662 46.56 -47.99 -28.63
C MET A 662 45.21 -47.60 -28.02
N ILE A 663 44.33 -46.96 -28.81
CA ILE A 663 42.97 -46.60 -28.36
C ILE A 663 42.17 -47.88 -28.03
N GLY A 664 42.24 -48.89 -28.87
CA GLY A 664 41.56 -50.18 -28.66
C GLY A 664 42.06 -50.91 -27.41
N MET A 665 43.37 -50.87 -27.12
CA MET A 665 43.92 -51.42 -25.87
C MET A 665 43.40 -50.68 -24.64
N ALA A 666 43.32 -49.34 -24.71
CA ALA A 666 42.76 -48.54 -23.63
C ALA A 666 41.25 -48.80 -23.46
N GLU A 667 40.49 -48.84 -24.55
CA GLU A 667 39.05 -49.14 -24.55
C GLU A 667 38.79 -50.52 -23.95
N LYS A 668 39.51 -51.56 -24.38
CA LYS A 668 39.39 -52.92 -23.84
C LYS A 668 39.63 -52.99 -22.33
N THR A 669 40.52 -52.14 -21.81
CA THR A 669 40.83 -52.09 -20.37
C THR A 669 39.75 -51.34 -19.57
N TYR A 670 39.10 -50.34 -20.18
CA TYR A 670 38.14 -49.44 -19.55
C TYR A 670 36.79 -49.42 -20.30
N ARG A 671 36.33 -50.59 -20.73
CA ARG A 671 35.16 -50.73 -21.62
C ARG A 671 33.87 -50.28 -20.94
N THR A 672 33.12 -49.47 -21.65
CA THR A 672 31.77 -48.97 -21.36
C THR A 672 31.05 -48.75 -22.68
N GLU A 673 29.73 -48.60 -22.68
CA GLU A 673 28.99 -48.27 -23.90
C GLU A 673 29.50 -46.98 -24.57
N ILE A 674 29.91 -45.98 -23.77
CA ILE A 674 30.41 -44.69 -24.26
C ILE A 674 31.80 -44.85 -24.89
N THR A 675 32.70 -45.59 -24.24
CA THR A 675 34.06 -45.80 -24.77
C THR A 675 34.04 -46.68 -26.01
N TRP A 676 33.14 -47.67 -26.10
CA TRP A 676 32.90 -48.44 -27.33
C TRP A 676 32.33 -47.58 -28.46
N ALA A 677 31.32 -46.74 -28.19
CA ALA A 677 30.77 -45.83 -29.19
C ALA A 677 31.85 -44.88 -29.76
N CYS A 678 32.75 -44.41 -28.91
CA CYS A 678 33.92 -43.61 -29.32
C CYS A 678 34.88 -44.42 -30.20
N MET A 679 35.16 -45.68 -29.84
CA MET A 679 35.98 -46.57 -30.66
C MET A 679 35.33 -46.87 -32.02
N LEU A 680 34.02 -47.09 -32.06
CA LEU A 680 33.26 -47.30 -33.30
C LEU A 680 33.33 -46.06 -34.20
N TYR A 681 33.22 -44.86 -33.63
CA TYR A 681 33.43 -43.60 -34.35
C TYR A 681 34.84 -43.52 -34.94
N CYS A 682 35.88 -43.89 -34.19
CA CYS A 682 37.25 -43.96 -34.69
C CYS A 682 37.41 -44.97 -35.84
N PHE A 683 36.77 -46.14 -35.76
CA PHE A 683 36.75 -47.12 -36.86
C PHE A 683 36.05 -46.58 -38.11
N GLN A 684 34.96 -45.83 -37.94
CA GLN A 684 34.22 -45.20 -39.04
C GLN A 684 35.09 -44.17 -39.75
N ASN A 685 35.71 -43.27 -39.00
CA ASN A 685 36.59 -42.25 -39.58
C ASN A 685 37.82 -42.87 -40.25
N PHE A 686 38.44 -43.87 -39.62
CA PHE A 686 39.53 -44.60 -40.24
C PHE A 686 39.12 -45.26 -41.56
N SER A 687 37.91 -45.85 -41.58
CA SER A 687 37.40 -46.50 -42.77
C SER A 687 37.16 -45.50 -43.92
N LEU A 688 36.67 -44.31 -43.58
CA LEU A 688 36.48 -43.23 -44.54
C LEU A 688 37.83 -42.68 -45.04
N ILE A 689 38.82 -42.46 -44.17
CA ILE A 689 40.17 -42.05 -44.58
C ILE A 689 40.72 -43.06 -45.58
N ILE A 690 40.69 -44.35 -45.25
CA ILE A 690 41.23 -45.39 -46.12
C ILE A 690 40.59 -45.31 -47.52
N ARG A 691 39.26 -45.18 -47.56
CA ARG A 691 38.50 -45.11 -48.81
C ARG A 691 38.88 -43.90 -49.68
N TYR A 692 39.10 -42.74 -49.06
CA TYR A 692 39.23 -41.48 -49.80
C TYR A 692 40.67 -40.98 -49.97
N THR A 693 41.62 -41.40 -49.14
CA THR A 693 43.03 -40.98 -49.22
C THR A 693 43.99 -42.13 -49.51
N TYR A 694 43.82 -43.29 -48.88
CA TYR A 694 44.79 -44.38 -48.98
C TYR A 694 44.60 -45.24 -50.22
N LEU A 695 43.36 -45.52 -50.62
CA LEU A 695 43.04 -46.40 -51.74
C LEU A 695 43.09 -45.64 -53.08
N PRO A 696 44.12 -45.85 -53.92
CA PRO A 696 44.17 -45.31 -55.27
C PRO A 696 43.17 -46.00 -56.21
N SER A 697 43.07 -45.46 -57.43
CA SER A 697 42.28 -46.07 -58.52
C SER A 697 42.83 -47.41 -59.02
N VAL A 698 44.13 -47.70 -58.80
CA VAL A 698 44.82 -48.95 -59.13
C VAL A 698 45.49 -49.49 -57.87
N LEU A 699 45.03 -50.63 -57.37
CA LEU A 699 45.51 -51.23 -56.13
C LEU A 699 46.70 -52.17 -56.39
N ASP A 700 47.74 -52.04 -55.58
CA ASP A 700 48.81 -53.03 -55.50
C ASP A 700 48.40 -54.20 -54.58
N ASP A 701 48.82 -55.42 -54.94
CA ASP A 701 48.50 -56.65 -54.21
C ASP A 701 49.02 -56.57 -52.75
N ASN A 702 50.22 -56.02 -52.53
CA ASN A 702 50.79 -55.90 -51.20
C ASN A 702 50.08 -54.82 -50.36
N MET A 703 49.70 -53.70 -50.98
CA MET A 703 48.85 -52.68 -50.35
C MET A 703 47.53 -53.29 -49.85
N THR A 704 46.88 -54.09 -50.70
CA THR A 704 45.60 -54.73 -50.38
C THR A 704 45.75 -55.71 -49.22
N LEU A 705 46.75 -56.60 -49.29
CA LEU A 705 47.04 -57.56 -48.22
C LEU A 705 47.38 -56.86 -46.89
N ARG A 706 48.17 -55.78 -46.93
CA ARG A 706 48.53 -55.00 -45.74
C ARG A 706 47.29 -54.36 -45.10
N LEU A 707 46.44 -53.73 -45.90
CA LEU A 707 45.22 -53.11 -45.40
C LEU A 707 44.28 -54.14 -44.77
N VAL A 708 44.07 -55.27 -45.43
CA VAL A 708 43.21 -56.35 -44.92
C VAL A 708 43.76 -56.89 -43.60
N ASN A 709 45.06 -57.16 -43.51
CA ASN A 709 45.70 -57.58 -42.26
C ASN A 709 45.50 -56.56 -41.12
N LYS A 710 45.64 -55.27 -41.40
CA LYS A 710 45.40 -54.21 -40.42
C LYS A 710 43.96 -54.18 -39.93
N LEU A 711 42.98 -54.27 -40.83
CA LEU A 711 41.56 -54.32 -40.47
C LEU A 711 41.21 -55.58 -39.66
N ILE A 712 41.81 -56.72 -40.00
CA ILE A 712 41.66 -57.96 -39.22
C ILE A 712 42.25 -57.78 -37.81
N MET A 713 43.38 -57.10 -37.66
CA MET A 713 43.93 -56.84 -36.32
C MET A 713 42.99 -56.01 -35.46
N LEU A 714 42.25 -55.05 -36.04
CA LEU A 714 41.28 -54.22 -35.32
C LEU A 714 40.04 -55.00 -34.85
N GLU A 715 39.69 -56.10 -35.52
CA GLU A 715 38.59 -56.98 -35.09
C GLU A 715 38.80 -57.53 -33.67
N ASN A 716 40.04 -57.75 -33.24
CA ASN A 716 40.36 -58.29 -31.91
C ASN A 716 39.91 -57.41 -30.73
N PHE A 717 39.49 -56.17 -30.98
CA PHE A 717 38.97 -55.24 -29.97
C PHE A 717 37.43 -55.22 -29.92
N ALA A 718 36.75 -55.83 -30.88
CA ALA A 718 35.30 -56.01 -30.84
C ALA A 718 34.94 -57.27 -30.04
N GLU A 719 34.06 -57.14 -29.04
CA GLU A 719 33.46 -58.29 -28.36
C GLU A 719 32.41 -58.98 -29.26
N GLU A 720 31.99 -60.19 -28.88
CA GLU A 720 31.02 -60.96 -29.68
C GLU A 720 29.68 -60.22 -29.87
N SER A 721 29.25 -59.42 -28.90
CA SER A 721 28.05 -58.58 -28.99
C SER A 721 28.17 -57.48 -30.04
N ASP A 722 29.37 -56.91 -30.20
CA ASP A 722 29.58 -55.65 -30.93
C ASP A 722 30.23 -55.85 -32.30
N ILE A 723 30.68 -57.08 -32.59
CA ILE A 723 31.29 -57.43 -33.86
C ILE A 723 30.42 -57.04 -35.05
N LYS A 724 29.09 -57.09 -34.91
CA LYS A 724 28.16 -56.73 -35.96
C LYS A 724 28.26 -55.25 -36.34
N GLU A 725 28.44 -54.36 -35.36
CA GLU A 725 28.61 -52.93 -35.57
C GLU A 725 29.96 -52.60 -36.21
N PHE A 726 31.02 -53.26 -35.74
CA PHE A 726 32.35 -53.19 -36.37
C PHE A 726 32.29 -53.63 -37.83
N CYS A 727 31.68 -54.79 -38.10
CA CYS A 727 31.50 -55.33 -39.46
C CYS A 727 30.81 -54.30 -40.36
N ASN A 728 29.72 -53.69 -39.91
CA ASN A 728 28.99 -52.68 -40.69
C ASN A 728 29.87 -51.47 -41.06
N THR A 729 30.77 -51.08 -40.16
CA THR A 729 31.70 -49.96 -40.35
C THR A 729 32.75 -50.26 -41.41
N VAL A 730 33.37 -51.44 -41.39
CA VAL A 730 34.47 -51.80 -42.32
C VAL A 730 33.98 -52.43 -43.62
N ARG A 731 32.73 -52.89 -43.67
CA ARG A 731 32.11 -53.54 -44.84
C ARG A 731 32.25 -52.75 -46.14
N PRO A 732 32.09 -51.42 -46.20
CA PRO A 732 32.27 -50.67 -47.43
C PRO A 732 33.68 -50.80 -48.03
N ILE A 733 34.72 -50.89 -47.19
CA ILE A 733 36.09 -51.10 -47.66
C ILE A 733 36.23 -52.49 -48.24
N PHE A 734 35.80 -53.51 -47.51
CA PHE A 734 35.90 -54.89 -47.98
C PHE A 734 35.09 -55.12 -49.26
N ALA A 735 33.92 -54.48 -49.40
CA ALA A 735 33.15 -54.53 -50.64
C ALA A 735 33.92 -53.92 -51.83
N TYR A 736 34.55 -52.76 -51.64
CA TYR A 736 35.41 -52.14 -52.66
C TYR A 736 36.61 -53.02 -53.02
N LEU A 737 37.28 -53.61 -52.03
CA LEU A 737 38.38 -54.54 -52.27
C LEU A 737 37.89 -55.80 -52.99
N GLY A 738 36.73 -56.34 -52.61
CA GLY A 738 36.14 -57.53 -53.23
C GLY A 738 35.85 -57.35 -54.72
N GLU A 739 35.35 -56.18 -55.13
CA GLU A 739 35.14 -55.84 -56.54
C GLU A 739 36.45 -55.91 -57.35
N ARG A 740 37.53 -55.37 -56.80
CA ARG A 740 38.85 -55.33 -57.46
C ARG A 740 39.60 -56.66 -57.42
N VAL A 741 39.44 -57.42 -56.34
CA VAL A 741 40.06 -58.74 -56.17
C VAL A 741 39.48 -59.78 -57.14
N ASN A 742 38.23 -59.61 -57.59
CA ASN A 742 37.64 -60.48 -58.61
C ASN A 742 38.37 -60.44 -59.97
N GLU A 743 39.24 -59.45 -60.20
CA GLU A 743 40.06 -59.32 -61.41
C GLU A 743 41.40 -60.08 -61.31
N ASN A 744 41.81 -60.54 -60.11
CA ASN A 744 43.11 -61.20 -59.86
C ASN A 744 42.95 -62.44 -58.94
N ASP A 745 42.88 -63.63 -59.54
CA ASP A 745 42.72 -64.90 -58.83
C ASP A 745 43.85 -65.21 -57.82
N ASN A 746 45.07 -64.73 -58.07
CA ASN A 746 46.21 -64.94 -57.16
C ASN A 746 46.03 -64.14 -55.86
N LEU A 747 45.65 -62.86 -55.98
CA LEU A 747 45.35 -62.02 -54.82
C LEU A 747 44.17 -62.57 -54.03
N ARG A 748 43.14 -63.06 -54.72
CA ARG A 748 41.97 -63.70 -54.09
C ARG A 748 42.36 -64.91 -53.24
N SER A 749 43.21 -65.80 -53.76
CA SER A 749 43.70 -66.96 -53.03
C SER A 749 44.45 -66.54 -51.76
N LYS A 750 45.36 -65.57 -51.87
CA LYS A 750 46.14 -65.05 -50.73
C LYS A 750 45.26 -64.39 -49.68
N LEU A 751 44.23 -63.64 -50.08
CA LEU A 751 43.29 -63.02 -49.16
C LEU A 751 42.42 -64.05 -48.43
N ASN A 752 41.93 -65.08 -49.12
CA ASN A 752 41.18 -66.16 -48.51
C ASN A 752 42.04 -66.93 -47.48
N GLU A 753 43.29 -67.24 -47.83
CA GLU A 753 44.23 -67.87 -46.90
C GLU A 753 44.47 -66.98 -45.68
N THR A 754 44.77 -65.69 -45.90
CA THR A 754 45.00 -64.71 -44.84
C THR A 754 43.81 -64.58 -43.90
N CYS A 755 42.58 -64.49 -44.44
CA CYS A 755 41.37 -64.37 -43.63
C CYS A 755 41.09 -65.63 -42.82
N ASN A 756 41.24 -66.83 -43.41
CA ASN A 756 41.00 -68.09 -42.72
C ASN A 756 42.02 -68.37 -41.61
N VAL A 757 43.25 -67.87 -41.72
CA VAL A 757 44.30 -68.06 -40.71
C VAL A 757 44.20 -67.02 -39.58
N ASN A 758 43.91 -65.76 -39.89
CA ASN A 758 44.08 -64.65 -38.94
C ASN A 758 42.80 -64.15 -38.27
N VAL A 759 41.62 -64.42 -38.83
CA VAL A 759 40.33 -63.94 -38.28
C VAL A 759 39.84 -64.88 -37.18
N ARG A 760 39.53 -64.33 -36.01
CA ARG A 760 39.08 -65.14 -34.85
C ARG A 760 37.56 -65.22 -34.78
N ASN A 761 36.85 -64.12 -35.01
CA ASN A 761 35.40 -64.11 -34.91
C ASN A 761 34.74 -64.72 -36.15
N LYS A 762 33.91 -65.75 -35.93
CA LYS A 762 33.19 -66.47 -36.99
C LYS A 762 32.27 -65.58 -37.82
N PHE A 763 31.57 -64.62 -37.21
CA PHE A 763 30.66 -63.72 -37.91
C PHE A 763 31.43 -62.80 -38.89
N PHE A 764 32.58 -62.28 -38.47
CA PHE A 764 33.43 -61.47 -39.34
C PHE A 764 34.04 -62.31 -40.47
N LEU A 765 34.51 -63.53 -40.18
CA LEU A 765 34.99 -64.46 -41.20
C LEU A 765 33.91 -64.80 -42.23
N ASP A 766 32.67 -65.06 -41.79
CA ASP A 766 31.54 -65.32 -42.67
C ASP A 766 31.22 -64.11 -43.57
N MET A 767 31.35 -62.88 -43.06
CA MET A 767 31.22 -61.66 -43.86
C MET A 767 32.31 -61.58 -44.94
N LEU A 768 33.57 -61.81 -44.56
CA LEU A 768 34.70 -61.76 -45.48
C LEU A 768 34.61 -62.84 -46.55
N ASN A 769 34.24 -64.07 -46.17
CA ASN A 769 34.00 -65.16 -47.11
C ASN A 769 32.87 -64.84 -48.08
N LYS A 770 31.77 -64.20 -47.64
CA LYS A 770 30.71 -63.76 -48.56
C LYS A 770 31.18 -62.72 -49.57
N ILE A 771 32.17 -61.90 -49.22
CA ILE A 771 32.73 -60.85 -50.09
C ILE A 771 33.75 -61.45 -51.06
N PHE A 772 34.69 -62.26 -50.57
CA PHE A 772 35.81 -62.77 -51.37
C PHE A 772 35.56 -64.14 -52.02
N VAL A 773 34.65 -64.98 -51.52
CA VAL A 773 34.41 -66.35 -52.04
C VAL A 773 33.27 -66.40 -53.07
N LYS A 774 32.43 -65.35 -53.20
CA LYS A 774 31.28 -65.40 -54.13
C LYS A 774 31.70 -65.28 -55.61
N ASN A 775 31.86 -66.44 -56.25
CA ASN A 775 31.34 -66.72 -57.59
C ASN A 775 30.25 -67.81 -57.43
N CYS A 776 29.05 -67.43 -57.00
CA CYS A 776 27.87 -68.21 -57.40
C CYS A 776 27.42 -67.63 -58.73
N LYS A 777 27.80 -68.33 -59.80
CA LYS A 777 27.27 -68.20 -61.15
C LYS A 777 25.77 -67.86 -61.14
N VAL A 778 25.37 -66.90 -61.97
CA VAL A 778 24.20 -67.13 -62.84
C VAL A 778 24.75 -67.79 -64.10
#